data_AF-A0A914H508-F1
#
_entry.id   AF-A0A914H508-F1
#
_cell.length_a   1.000
_cell.length_b   1.000
_cell.length_c   1.000
_cell.angle_alpha   90.00
_cell.angle_beta   90.00
_cell.angle_gamma   90.00
#
_symmetry.space_group_name_H-M   'P 1'
#
loop_
_entity.id
_entity.type
_entity.pdbx_description
1 polymer ?
#
loop_
_entity_poly.entity_id
_entity_poly.type
_entity_poly.pdbx_seq_one_letter_code
_entity_poly.pdbx_strand_id
1 'polypeptide(L)'
;MIFYLLLVILMNCFPLLNFSNDQHKTTTPIHLTAKRNTWNVNVSFNALQQCMPPYPGNNINAYGLEFRLPRDAGHCDDGILICYPSTLGSTSHGFIMSDQYRIPNNEHTLFLEECKKFDAKKTRRIHWRGIKVYTMPPINGTRTHQIMLEASIASRPYNFGDVHRISLHFGDQDHLFTYATIENGKQAYADDELLREAFLVQVLHGARIKNYAGLWVLGLDMLPWTKVNKIELYINRSCTCTMEAWFIQPTDSVAQIVEPKVPKAGSKECPAMNTNGTFTIALIKEVEQAIVIDALTDVDLTNITVELSKTDENDTALMSFSIGTTDTLEVFIPDTLPYVTKDARLPNGSYKMHMEIILFMHSYVIKHNGAQMGGIFLSRNWFYGVDWGKVASIKLKLYGQMMLFEDPKATKIGDDVKKLLETPSVPPPLQPIEIIGGLLMNSTFLFRFQLLATQYFEIMFSNEATFNESSPGATALIINANRNRTVYTNVTLKVFYSDQWHIEEGRSAKNFIFGDACEVRINVTKQFFYRIQINDQDLFGTYSNSMPFCYIKNVTVQGNATLLENPVYLQPKNKLSSQFITKRLGNKLNYGDIIVLSGKIINVSNYFPIYLNHQSKECSKIWDDVATLQLKSQKPTMCVHHLHMEKAWTNLNSKSSFNIYPNKQMKLEILLANNGFYVRINSENWTPICPYYTPENKSIATKPIPPWVIDHIIVHADTFTNTEIRVEETSSTAVHRQTDDENKQESKPFPVKRIQYTQIVENNTTRVQVDYVVLVNMTLQEHFKEESEVRINFFNNALEFHDLYGTTVMRLKLTLQTRTLSFNSFINKEWMVKEQDNSNYTFTIKKWADEGDNNATLIPTKLSFQIHVTKSGFRVQLNDKGMDVNERMLNYPAKVPVYAIQYITVEYNNNTLANGNAVEVSCVPEANCVNKR
;
A
#
# COMPACT_ATOMS: atom_id res chain seq x y z
N MET A 1 27.39 -36.83 -68.74
CA MET A 1 26.11 -36.10 -68.85
C MET A 1 26.23 -34.64 -68.39
N ILE A 2 26.79 -34.31 -67.21
CA ILE A 2 27.15 -32.91 -66.89
C ILE A 2 28.20 -32.35 -67.85
N PHE A 3 29.16 -33.15 -68.30
CA PHE A 3 30.05 -32.73 -69.40
C PHE A 3 29.28 -32.38 -70.67
N TYR A 4 28.21 -33.10 -71.00
CA TYR A 4 27.32 -32.81 -72.13
C TYR A 4 26.39 -31.60 -71.84
N LEU A 5 26.06 -31.35 -70.57
CA LEU A 5 25.27 -30.21 -70.08
C LEU A 5 26.08 -28.90 -70.12
N LEU A 6 27.31 -28.92 -69.62
CA LEU A 6 28.30 -27.87 -69.77
C LEU A 6 28.61 -27.67 -71.25
N LEU A 7 28.76 -28.75 -72.03
CA LEU A 7 28.92 -28.66 -73.49
C LEU A 7 27.70 -28.03 -74.16
N VAL A 8 26.47 -28.37 -73.79
CA VAL A 8 25.24 -27.78 -74.37
C VAL A 8 25.07 -26.32 -73.96
N ILE A 9 25.42 -25.92 -72.73
CA ILE A 9 25.40 -24.52 -72.30
C ILE A 9 26.52 -23.74 -73.01
N LEU A 10 27.74 -24.27 -73.06
CA LEU A 10 28.88 -23.70 -73.79
C LEU A 10 28.64 -23.62 -75.30
N MET A 11 27.98 -24.63 -75.91
CA MET A 11 27.62 -24.65 -77.33
C MET A 11 26.44 -23.73 -77.66
N ASN A 12 25.59 -23.39 -76.69
CA ASN A 12 24.52 -22.40 -76.87
C ASN A 12 24.99 -20.95 -76.62
N CYS A 13 26.09 -20.73 -75.89
CA CYS A 13 26.61 -19.38 -75.60
C CYS A 13 27.69 -18.87 -76.60
N PHE A 14 28.11 -19.61 -77.65
CA PHE A 14 29.06 -19.12 -78.67
C PHE A 14 28.74 -19.66 -80.10
N PRO A 15 28.79 -18.84 -81.17
CA PRO A 15 28.08 -17.57 -81.43
C PRO A 15 27.06 -17.74 -82.58
N LEU A 16 25.83 -17.23 -82.42
CA LEU A 16 24.95 -16.88 -83.54
C LEU A 16 24.69 -15.37 -83.52
N LEU A 17 25.53 -14.70 -84.31
CA LEU A 17 25.22 -13.58 -85.21
C LEU A 17 23.85 -12.89 -85.08
N ASN A 18 23.90 -11.56 -84.91
CA ASN A 18 22.85 -10.59 -85.24
C ASN A 18 21.47 -10.79 -84.60
N PHE A 19 21.34 -10.46 -83.31
CA PHE A 19 20.05 -9.99 -82.81
C PHE A 19 19.89 -8.51 -83.21
N SER A 20 18.80 -8.21 -83.92
CA SER A 20 18.45 -6.82 -84.28
C SER A 20 18.18 -6.01 -83.02
N ASN A 21 18.57 -4.73 -83.05
CA ASN A 21 18.38 -3.75 -81.96
C ASN A 21 16.91 -3.51 -81.54
N ASP A 22 15.92 -4.14 -82.19
CA ASP A 22 14.49 -3.84 -82.04
C ASP A 22 13.69 -4.79 -81.13
N GLN A 23 14.32 -5.74 -80.42
CA GLN A 23 13.58 -6.68 -79.55
C GLN A 23 13.77 -6.55 -78.03
N HIS A 24 14.60 -5.64 -77.52
CA HIS A 24 14.95 -5.64 -76.09
C HIS A 24 14.23 -4.53 -75.30
N LYS A 25 12.98 -4.81 -74.89
CA LYS A 25 12.32 -4.04 -73.82
C LYS A 25 12.88 -4.46 -72.47
N THR A 26 13.38 -3.49 -71.70
CA THR A 26 13.74 -3.67 -70.27
C THR A 26 12.53 -4.20 -69.49
N THR A 27 12.73 -5.26 -68.72
CA THR A 27 11.71 -5.83 -67.84
C THR A 27 11.84 -5.27 -66.42
N THR A 28 10.84 -5.55 -65.59
CA THR A 28 10.80 -5.10 -64.19
C THR A 28 10.96 -6.31 -63.27
N PRO A 29 11.81 -6.26 -62.23
CA PRO A 29 11.92 -7.31 -61.22
C PRO A 29 10.56 -7.76 -60.70
N ILE A 30 10.37 -9.07 -60.58
CA ILE A 30 9.10 -9.64 -60.13
C ILE A 30 9.08 -9.60 -58.61
N HIS A 31 8.31 -8.66 -58.06
CA HIS A 31 8.14 -8.55 -56.61
C HIS A 31 7.34 -9.77 -56.09
N LEU A 32 8.04 -10.71 -55.46
CA LEU A 32 7.52 -11.99 -54.96
C LEU A 32 6.62 -11.79 -53.74
N THR A 33 6.97 -10.81 -52.90
CA THR A 33 6.21 -10.45 -51.71
C THR A 33 5.23 -9.30 -51.93
N ALA A 34 4.93 -8.98 -53.19
CA ALA A 34 3.94 -7.96 -53.51
C ALA A 34 2.56 -8.38 -52.99
N LYS A 35 1.72 -7.39 -52.70
CA LYS A 35 0.29 -7.52 -52.37
C LYS A 35 -0.51 -8.18 -53.51
N ARG A 36 -0.34 -9.48 -53.78
CA ARG A 36 -1.16 -10.30 -54.70
C ARG A 36 -1.95 -11.35 -53.92
N ASN A 37 -3.14 -11.71 -54.41
CA ASN A 37 -4.06 -12.65 -53.74
C ASN A 37 -3.68 -14.13 -53.94
N THR A 38 -2.53 -14.40 -54.58
CA THR A 38 -2.13 -15.76 -54.98
C THR A 38 -0.73 -16.06 -54.47
N TRP A 39 -0.59 -17.12 -53.68
CA TRP A 39 0.69 -17.57 -53.13
C TRP A 39 1.58 -18.22 -54.20
N ASN A 40 1.03 -18.47 -55.40
CA ASN A 40 1.75 -18.98 -56.56
C ASN A 40 2.15 -17.82 -57.49
N VAL A 41 3.43 -17.74 -57.82
CA VAL A 41 4.03 -16.82 -58.79
C VAL A 41 4.62 -17.64 -59.94
N ASN A 42 4.14 -17.38 -61.15
CA ASN A 42 4.72 -17.95 -62.37
C ASN A 42 5.63 -16.92 -63.03
N VAL A 43 6.91 -17.25 -63.15
CA VAL A 43 7.92 -16.40 -63.77
C VAL A 43 8.29 -16.93 -65.15
N SER A 44 8.26 -16.08 -66.17
CA SER A 44 8.75 -16.47 -67.50
C SER A 44 10.25 -16.76 -67.47
N PHE A 45 10.65 -17.88 -68.06
CA PHE A 45 12.05 -18.29 -68.15
C PHE A 45 12.47 -18.46 -69.61
N ASN A 46 13.64 -17.92 -69.95
CA ASN A 46 14.29 -18.11 -71.23
C ASN A 46 15.79 -18.39 -71.00
N ALA A 47 16.20 -19.65 -71.19
CA ALA A 47 17.58 -20.07 -71.00
C ALA A 47 18.61 -19.24 -71.81
N LEU A 48 18.22 -18.72 -72.99
CA LEU A 48 19.11 -17.90 -73.82
C LEU A 48 19.47 -16.55 -73.17
N GLN A 49 18.63 -16.05 -72.24
CA GLN A 49 18.92 -14.80 -71.54
C GLN A 49 20.12 -14.90 -70.59
N GLN A 50 20.49 -16.10 -70.13
CA GLN A 50 21.71 -16.29 -69.31
C GLN A 50 23.01 -16.14 -70.11
N CYS A 51 22.94 -16.27 -71.44
CA CYS A 51 24.09 -16.10 -72.33
C CYS A 51 24.18 -14.68 -72.93
N MET A 52 23.25 -13.77 -72.60
CA MET A 52 23.24 -12.42 -73.16
C MET A 52 24.12 -11.47 -72.33
N PRO A 53 24.91 -10.59 -72.97
CA PRO A 53 25.68 -9.59 -72.24
C PRO A 53 24.74 -8.59 -71.52
N PRO A 54 25.17 -8.01 -70.38
CA PRO A 54 24.38 -7.04 -69.66
C PRO A 54 23.96 -5.85 -70.52
N TYR A 55 22.77 -5.34 -70.23
CA TYR A 55 22.29 -4.11 -70.85
C TYR A 55 23.18 -2.92 -70.42
N PRO A 56 23.51 -1.97 -71.32
CA PRO A 56 24.30 -0.79 -70.95
C PRO A 56 23.64 -0.02 -69.80
N GLY A 57 24.33 0.09 -68.67
CA GLY A 57 23.81 0.73 -67.44
C GLY A 57 23.13 -0.22 -66.45
N ASN A 58 23.20 -1.54 -66.66
CA ASN A 58 22.60 -2.55 -65.80
C ASN A 58 23.66 -3.54 -65.30
N ASN A 59 23.76 -3.74 -63.98
CA ASN A 59 24.78 -4.61 -63.36
C ASN A 59 24.28 -6.04 -63.08
N ILE A 60 23.12 -6.44 -63.61
CA ILE A 60 22.54 -7.77 -63.35
C ILE A 60 22.65 -8.62 -64.60
N ASN A 61 23.44 -9.69 -64.50
CA ASN A 61 23.78 -10.57 -65.61
C ASN A 61 23.11 -11.96 -65.48
N ALA A 62 22.36 -12.19 -64.40
CA ALA A 62 21.85 -13.49 -64.02
C ALA A 62 20.36 -13.44 -63.63
N TYR A 63 19.69 -14.59 -63.74
CA TYR A 63 18.48 -14.82 -62.95
C TYR A 63 18.85 -14.88 -61.47
N GLY A 64 17.94 -14.49 -60.58
CA GLY A 64 18.27 -14.53 -59.16
C GLY A 64 17.11 -14.24 -58.22
N LEU A 65 17.41 -14.30 -56.93
CA LEU A 65 16.55 -13.88 -55.84
C LEU A 65 17.22 -12.74 -55.08
N GLU A 66 16.45 -11.74 -54.70
CA GLU A 66 16.95 -10.65 -53.88
C GLU A 66 16.02 -10.40 -52.71
N PHE A 67 16.59 -10.22 -51.53
CA PHE A 67 15.89 -10.00 -50.28
C PHE A 67 16.36 -8.68 -49.69
N ARG A 68 15.43 -7.83 -49.26
CA ARG A 68 15.73 -6.55 -48.62
C ARG A 68 14.91 -6.34 -47.37
N LEU A 69 15.58 -5.93 -46.30
CA LEU A 69 14.97 -5.32 -45.12
C LEU A 69 14.92 -3.80 -45.29
N PRO A 70 13.96 -3.11 -44.64
CA PRO A 70 14.00 -1.65 -44.54
C PRO A 70 15.29 -1.21 -43.84
N ARG A 71 15.93 -0.13 -44.32
CA ARG A 71 17.26 0.29 -43.83
C ARG A 71 17.26 0.64 -42.35
N ASP A 72 16.21 1.33 -41.92
CA ASP A 72 16.18 1.89 -40.58
C ASP A 72 15.39 1.01 -39.61
N ALA A 73 14.79 -0.10 -40.07
CA ALA A 73 13.74 -0.82 -39.33
C ALA A 73 13.42 -2.22 -39.90
N GLY A 74 12.94 -3.15 -39.07
CA GLY A 74 12.29 -4.39 -39.54
C GLY A 74 12.91 -5.71 -39.08
N HIS A 75 12.06 -6.72 -38.94
CA HIS A 75 12.41 -8.11 -38.65
C HIS A 75 11.66 -9.09 -39.57
N CYS A 76 12.09 -10.34 -39.62
CA CYS A 76 11.47 -11.46 -40.32
C CYS A 76 11.80 -12.79 -39.61
N ASP A 77 11.50 -12.90 -38.33
CA ASP A 77 11.90 -14.05 -37.51
C ASP A 77 11.27 -15.37 -37.96
N ASP A 78 10.00 -15.32 -38.39
CA ASP A 78 9.30 -16.50 -38.90
C ASP A 78 9.74 -16.87 -40.34
N GLY A 79 10.39 -15.93 -41.03
CA GLY A 79 10.98 -16.10 -42.36
C GLY A 79 10.05 -15.92 -43.56
N ILE A 80 10.66 -15.75 -44.72
CA ILE A 80 10.06 -15.93 -46.05
C ILE A 80 10.42 -17.34 -46.52
N LEU A 81 9.41 -18.17 -46.80
CA LEU A 81 9.58 -19.48 -47.40
C LEU A 81 9.22 -19.41 -48.90
N ILE A 82 10.17 -19.80 -49.75
CA ILE A 82 10.01 -19.94 -51.20
C ILE A 82 10.09 -21.41 -51.55
N CYS A 83 8.97 -22.03 -51.95
CA CYS A 83 8.92 -23.39 -52.44
C CYS A 83 8.97 -23.43 -53.98
N TYR A 84 9.74 -24.34 -54.55
CA TYR A 84 9.92 -24.48 -56.00
C TYR A 84 10.03 -25.96 -56.43
N PRO A 85 9.67 -26.31 -57.67
CA PRO A 85 9.87 -27.65 -58.21
C PRO A 85 11.34 -27.87 -58.57
N SER A 86 11.98 -28.85 -57.94
CA SER A 86 13.41 -29.18 -58.10
C SER A 86 13.68 -29.88 -59.43
N THR A 87 14.67 -29.40 -60.19
CA THR A 87 15.20 -30.07 -61.39
C THR A 87 16.18 -31.20 -61.06
N LEU A 88 16.93 -31.12 -59.96
CA LEU A 88 17.85 -32.17 -59.49
C LEU A 88 17.20 -33.25 -58.60
N GLY A 89 15.87 -33.20 -58.43
CA GLY A 89 15.06 -34.17 -57.69
C GLY A 89 14.85 -35.49 -58.44
N SER A 90 14.23 -36.50 -57.80
CA SER A 90 14.24 -37.88 -58.34
C SER A 90 13.51 -38.09 -59.65
N THR A 91 12.56 -37.22 -59.96
CA THR A 91 11.71 -37.29 -61.15
C THR A 91 11.20 -35.88 -61.47
N SER A 92 12.02 -35.06 -62.12
CA SER A 92 11.60 -33.74 -62.59
C SER A 92 11.30 -33.83 -64.10
N HIS A 93 10.07 -33.46 -64.48
CA HIS A 93 9.67 -33.27 -65.89
C HIS A 93 9.93 -34.47 -66.85
N GLY A 94 9.94 -35.70 -66.35
CA GLY A 94 10.09 -36.91 -67.17
C GLY A 94 11.54 -37.36 -67.42
N PHE A 95 12.53 -36.70 -66.81
CA PHE A 95 13.93 -37.14 -66.85
C PHE A 95 14.30 -37.86 -65.55
N ILE A 96 14.93 -39.03 -65.69
CA ILE A 96 15.55 -39.76 -64.58
C ILE A 96 17.02 -39.32 -64.52
N MET A 97 17.35 -38.49 -63.53
CA MET A 97 18.73 -38.12 -63.25
C MET A 97 19.51 -39.32 -62.75
N SER A 98 20.75 -39.49 -63.23
CA SER A 98 21.67 -40.50 -62.68
C SER A 98 21.86 -40.25 -61.18
N ASP A 99 21.98 -41.32 -60.40
CA ASP A 99 22.19 -41.28 -58.95
C ASP A 99 23.40 -40.44 -58.51
N GLN A 100 24.36 -40.20 -59.42
CA GLN A 100 25.51 -39.31 -59.19
C GLN A 100 25.13 -37.83 -59.11
N TYR A 101 24.06 -37.41 -59.80
CA TYR A 101 23.64 -36.00 -59.90
C TYR A 101 22.31 -35.72 -59.22
N ARG A 102 21.72 -36.74 -58.59
CA ARG A 102 20.50 -36.63 -57.83
C ARG A 102 20.81 -36.11 -56.43
N ILE A 103 20.09 -35.07 -56.00
CA ILE A 103 20.11 -34.59 -54.64
C ILE A 103 18.81 -35.06 -53.97
N PRO A 104 18.83 -35.93 -52.96
CA PRO A 104 17.62 -36.23 -52.20
C PRO A 104 17.18 -34.99 -51.42
N ASN A 105 15.96 -34.99 -50.88
CA ASN A 105 15.60 -33.95 -49.92
C ASN A 105 16.42 -34.14 -48.64
N ASN A 106 16.91 -33.05 -48.08
CA ASN A 106 17.51 -33.09 -46.75
C ASN A 106 16.39 -33.31 -45.73
N GLU A 107 16.43 -34.44 -45.01
CA GLU A 107 15.38 -34.83 -44.05
C GLU A 107 15.38 -33.95 -42.78
N HIS A 108 16.42 -33.12 -42.60
CA HIS A 108 16.60 -32.28 -41.40
C HIS A 108 15.95 -30.89 -41.48
N THR A 109 15.36 -30.48 -42.61
CA THR A 109 14.76 -29.14 -42.74
C THR A 109 13.25 -29.15 -42.51
N LEU A 110 12.81 -28.60 -41.38
CA LEU A 110 11.39 -28.52 -40.93
C LEU A 110 10.43 -27.94 -41.99
N PHE A 111 10.90 -26.99 -42.81
CA PHE A 111 10.08 -26.32 -43.84
C PHE A 111 9.84 -27.16 -45.11
N LEU A 112 10.51 -28.30 -45.27
CA LEU A 112 10.28 -29.20 -46.40
C LEU A 112 8.86 -29.78 -46.37
N GLU A 113 8.36 -30.13 -45.18
CA GLU A 113 6.99 -30.63 -45.01
C GLU A 113 5.96 -29.55 -45.35
N GLU A 114 6.26 -28.28 -45.10
CA GLU A 114 5.42 -27.16 -45.55
C GLU A 114 5.38 -27.08 -47.07
N CYS A 115 6.51 -27.25 -47.77
CA CYS A 115 6.54 -27.28 -49.23
C CYS A 115 5.85 -28.51 -49.84
N LYS A 116 5.89 -29.67 -49.18
CA LYS A 116 5.21 -30.90 -49.65
C LYS A 116 3.69 -30.78 -49.68
N LYS A 117 3.09 -29.94 -48.83
CA LYS A 117 1.63 -29.69 -48.81
C LYS A 117 1.10 -29.15 -50.14
N PHE A 118 1.96 -28.56 -50.98
CA PHE A 118 1.59 -28.06 -52.30
C PHE A 118 1.52 -29.13 -53.40
N ASP A 119 1.92 -30.37 -53.11
CA ASP A 119 1.84 -31.54 -54.02
C ASP A 119 0.42 -32.18 -54.08
N ALA A 120 -0.62 -31.47 -53.60
CA ALA A 120 -1.97 -32.01 -53.41
C ALA A 120 -2.70 -32.45 -54.70
N LYS A 121 -2.18 -32.12 -55.90
CA LYS A 121 -2.70 -32.63 -57.17
C LYS A 121 -1.88 -33.85 -57.63
N LYS A 122 -2.35 -35.05 -57.24
CA LYS A 122 -1.80 -36.41 -57.48
C LYS A 122 -1.38 -36.82 -58.91
N THR A 123 -1.28 -35.91 -59.90
CA THR A 123 -1.06 -36.28 -61.30
C THR A 123 0.41 -36.28 -61.75
N ARG A 124 1.37 -35.76 -60.97
CA ARG A 124 2.82 -35.90 -61.24
C ARG A 124 3.62 -35.91 -59.92
N ARG A 125 4.59 -36.84 -59.77
CA ARG A 125 5.53 -36.87 -58.63
C ARG A 125 6.54 -35.72 -58.72
N ILE A 126 6.11 -34.49 -58.50
CA ILE A 126 6.97 -33.31 -58.53
C ILE A 126 7.74 -33.24 -57.21
N HIS A 127 9.07 -33.14 -57.29
CA HIS A 127 9.91 -32.98 -56.11
C HIS A 127 9.95 -31.50 -55.70
N TRP A 128 9.24 -31.14 -54.64
CA TRP A 128 9.26 -29.79 -54.08
C TRP A 128 10.46 -29.57 -53.15
N ARG A 129 11.08 -28.40 -53.26
CA ARG A 129 12.12 -27.88 -52.37
C ARG A 129 11.77 -26.50 -51.82
N GLY A 130 12.53 -26.06 -50.82
CA GLY A 130 12.29 -24.80 -50.12
C GLY A 130 13.58 -24.01 -49.86
N ILE A 131 13.46 -22.69 -49.92
CA ILE A 131 14.44 -21.71 -49.42
C ILE A 131 13.72 -20.90 -48.34
N LYS A 132 14.26 -20.88 -47.12
CA LYS A 132 13.77 -20.06 -46.02
C LYS A 132 14.78 -18.96 -45.71
N VAL A 133 14.36 -17.70 -45.77
CA VAL A 133 15.17 -16.54 -45.38
C VAL A 133 14.54 -15.88 -44.18
N TYR A 134 15.26 -15.72 -43.08
CA TYR A 134 14.73 -15.20 -41.82
C TYR A 134 15.74 -14.33 -41.10
N THR A 135 15.30 -13.62 -40.07
CA THR A 135 16.19 -12.87 -39.18
C THR A 135 16.41 -13.60 -37.88
N MET A 136 17.64 -13.58 -37.36
CA MET A 136 17.89 -13.93 -35.96
C MET A 136 17.87 -12.68 -35.09
N PRO A 137 17.28 -12.76 -33.89
CA PRO A 137 17.27 -11.66 -32.94
C PRO A 137 18.71 -11.27 -32.56
N PRO A 138 18.95 -9.99 -32.25
CA PRO A 138 20.28 -9.51 -31.93
C PRO A 138 20.88 -10.23 -30.72
N ILE A 139 22.12 -10.68 -30.87
CA ILE A 139 22.92 -11.30 -29.81
C ILE A 139 23.80 -10.20 -29.21
N ASN A 140 23.79 -10.02 -27.88
CA ASN A 140 24.61 -9.03 -27.16
C ASN A 140 24.30 -7.54 -27.44
N GLY A 141 23.02 -7.18 -27.60
CA GLY A 141 22.61 -5.76 -27.62
C GLY A 141 22.98 -4.96 -28.86
N THR A 142 23.34 -5.63 -29.97
CA THR A 142 23.40 -4.99 -31.29
C THR A 142 22.00 -4.57 -31.73
N ARG A 143 21.88 -3.47 -32.48
CA ARG A 143 20.56 -2.92 -32.92
C ARG A 143 19.95 -3.67 -34.09
N THR A 144 20.65 -4.65 -34.64
CA THR A 144 20.39 -5.16 -35.97
C THR A 144 20.29 -6.68 -35.96
N HIS A 145 19.33 -7.18 -36.73
CA HIS A 145 19.07 -8.60 -36.90
C HIS A 145 20.05 -9.21 -37.92
N GLN A 146 20.49 -10.45 -37.70
CA GLN A 146 21.32 -11.16 -38.68
C GLN A 146 20.42 -11.87 -39.69
N ILE A 147 20.69 -11.71 -41.00
CA ILE A 147 19.94 -12.43 -42.04
C ILE A 147 20.48 -13.86 -42.16
N MET A 148 19.59 -14.84 -42.01
CA MET A 148 19.85 -16.25 -42.17
C MET A 148 19.15 -16.79 -43.42
N LEU A 149 19.79 -17.76 -44.08
CA LEU A 149 19.21 -18.51 -45.18
C LEU A 149 19.40 -20.01 -44.99
N GLU A 150 18.31 -20.75 -45.10
CA GLU A 150 18.30 -22.21 -45.13
C GLU A 150 17.72 -22.69 -46.45
N ALA A 151 18.41 -23.58 -47.15
CA ALA A 151 17.94 -24.15 -48.39
C ALA A 151 17.94 -25.68 -48.28
N SER A 152 16.86 -26.34 -48.71
CA SER A 152 16.74 -27.81 -48.61
C SER A 152 17.71 -28.59 -49.53
N ILE A 153 18.45 -27.88 -50.39
CA ILE A 153 19.54 -28.42 -51.21
C ILE A 153 20.89 -28.41 -50.48
N ALA A 154 21.02 -27.60 -49.43
CA ALA A 154 22.24 -27.47 -48.63
C ALA A 154 22.10 -28.21 -47.28
N SER A 155 23.24 -28.60 -46.71
CA SER A 155 23.31 -29.29 -45.42
C SER A 155 23.37 -28.36 -44.20
N ARG A 156 23.65 -27.07 -44.41
CA ARG A 156 23.86 -26.08 -43.34
C ARG A 156 23.15 -24.75 -43.65
N PRO A 157 22.74 -23.99 -42.62
CA PRO A 157 22.30 -22.60 -42.77
C PRO A 157 23.45 -21.67 -43.17
N TYR A 158 23.12 -20.55 -43.81
CA TYR A 158 24.03 -19.47 -44.19
C TYR A 158 23.66 -18.19 -43.44
N ASN A 159 24.58 -17.68 -42.62
CA ASN A 159 24.48 -16.43 -41.87
C ASN A 159 25.12 -15.25 -42.64
N PHE A 160 24.33 -14.37 -43.24
CA PHE A 160 24.85 -13.22 -43.98
C PHE A 160 25.28 -12.05 -43.08
N GLY A 161 25.15 -12.19 -41.77
CA GLY A 161 25.50 -11.17 -40.78
C GLY A 161 24.48 -10.03 -40.74
N ASP A 162 24.93 -8.90 -40.19
CA ASP A 162 24.18 -7.66 -40.14
C ASP A 162 24.24 -6.95 -41.49
N VAL A 163 23.31 -7.33 -42.38
CA VAL A 163 23.12 -6.73 -43.69
C VAL A 163 21.63 -6.54 -43.93
N HIS A 164 21.26 -5.53 -44.70
CA HIS A 164 19.88 -5.24 -45.04
C HIS A 164 19.51 -5.79 -46.42
N ARG A 165 20.51 -6.25 -47.19
CA ARG A 165 20.33 -6.81 -48.52
C ARG A 165 21.18 -8.05 -48.75
N ILE A 166 20.55 -9.09 -49.28
CA ILE A 166 21.25 -10.25 -49.86
C ILE A 166 20.68 -10.54 -51.25
N SER A 167 21.55 -10.93 -52.18
CA SER A 167 21.16 -11.36 -53.53
C SER A 167 21.80 -12.70 -53.86
N LEU A 168 21.01 -13.63 -54.39
CA LEU A 168 21.44 -14.92 -54.92
C LEU A 168 21.36 -14.87 -56.45
N HIS A 169 22.48 -15.11 -57.12
CA HIS A 169 22.59 -15.09 -58.58
C HIS A 169 22.69 -16.51 -59.08
N PHE A 170 21.80 -16.95 -59.97
CA PHE A 170 21.70 -18.33 -60.49
C PHE A 170 22.63 -18.61 -61.68
N GLY A 171 23.75 -17.90 -61.72
CA GLY A 171 24.75 -17.98 -62.77
C GLY A 171 24.47 -17.06 -63.97
N ASP A 172 25.56 -16.55 -64.54
CA ASP A 172 25.65 -15.66 -65.68
C ASP A 172 26.59 -16.23 -66.77
N GLN A 173 26.90 -15.42 -67.78
CA GLN A 173 27.79 -15.79 -68.88
C GLN A 173 29.21 -16.20 -68.41
N ASP A 174 29.71 -15.59 -67.35
CA ASP A 174 31.07 -15.78 -66.85
C ASP A 174 31.12 -16.81 -65.69
N HIS A 175 30.01 -16.96 -64.95
CA HIS A 175 29.90 -17.82 -63.77
C HIS A 175 28.66 -18.70 -63.88
N LEU A 176 28.84 -19.97 -64.24
CA LEU A 176 27.74 -20.90 -64.50
C LEU A 176 26.99 -21.35 -63.23
N PHE A 177 27.57 -21.16 -62.05
CA PHE A 177 27.06 -21.66 -60.78
C PHE A 177 26.49 -20.54 -59.92
N THR A 178 25.66 -20.89 -58.94
CA THR A 178 25.06 -19.90 -58.07
C THR A 178 26.09 -19.27 -57.14
N TYR A 179 26.02 -17.95 -56.99
CA TYR A 179 26.81 -17.19 -56.02
C TYR A 179 25.93 -16.20 -55.26
N ALA A 180 26.32 -15.86 -54.04
CA ALA A 180 25.61 -14.93 -53.19
C ALA A 180 26.40 -13.63 -53.01
N THR A 181 25.72 -12.50 -53.01
CA THR A 181 26.31 -11.18 -52.76
C THR A 181 25.56 -10.46 -51.64
N ILE A 182 26.30 -9.72 -50.82
CA ILE A 182 25.75 -8.78 -49.83
C ILE A 182 25.85 -7.34 -50.34
N GLU A 183 25.59 -6.37 -49.46
CA GLU A 183 25.73 -4.94 -49.74
C GLU A 183 27.05 -4.59 -50.45
N ASN A 184 26.98 -3.63 -51.38
CA ASN A 184 28.07 -3.23 -52.27
C ASN A 184 28.57 -4.31 -53.25
N GLY A 185 27.84 -5.42 -53.42
CA GLY A 185 28.17 -6.48 -54.38
C GLY A 185 29.30 -7.40 -53.92
N LYS A 186 29.70 -7.33 -52.65
CA LYS A 186 30.73 -8.23 -52.10
C LYS A 186 30.19 -9.67 -52.08
N GLN A 187 30.94 -10.59 -52.68
CA GLN A 187 30.60 -12.01 -52.67
C GLN A 187 30.66 -12.55 -51.24
N ALA A 188 29.60 -13.25 -50.83
CA ALA A 188 29.52 -13.97 -49.57
C ALA A 188 29.70 -15.47 -49.82
N TYR A 189 30.23 -16.19 -48.83
CA TYR A 189 30.39 -17.64 -48.88
C TYR A 189 31.26 -18.16 -50.03
N ALA A 190 32.42 -17.53 -50.27
CA ALA A 190 33.43 -18.03 -51.22
C ALA A 190 33.85 -19.49 -50.91
N ASP A 191 33.79 -19.91 -49.64
CA ASP A 191 34.05 -21.31 -49.26
C ASP A 191 33.09 -22.32 -49.89
N ASP A 192 31.91 -21.91 -50.35
CA ASP A 192 30.98 -22.78 -51.10
C ASP A 192 31.56 -23.16 -52.47
N GLU A 193 32.49 -22.35 -53.01
CA GLU A 193 33.29 -22.71 -54.19
C GLU A 193 34.22 -23.88 -53.90
N LEU A 194 34.70 -24.06 -52.66
CA LEU A 194 35.53 -25.23 -52.32
C LEU A 194 34.74 -26.54 -52.41
N LEU A 195 33.45 -26.52 -52.08
CA LEU A 195 32.56 -27.68 -52.28
C LEU A 195 32.36 -27.98 -53.77
N ARG A 196 32.21 -26.94 -54.59
CA ARG A 196 32.13 -27.04 -56.03
C ARG A 196 33.42 -27.65 -56.61
N GLU A 197 34.58 -27.07 -56.30
CA GLU A 197 35.86 -27.55 -56.82
C GLU A 197 36.14 -28.99 -56.38
N ALA A 198 35.86 -29.31 -55.11
CA ALA A 198 35.99 -30.68 -54.61
C ALA A 198 35.10 -31.67 -55.39
N PHE A 199 33.86 -31.28 -55.70
CA PHE A 199 32.98 -32.10 -56.54
C PHE A 199 33.51 -32.25 -57.98
N LEU A 200 33.94 -31.16 -58.63
CA LEU A 200 34.42 -31.20 -60.01
C LEU A 200 35.65 -32.09 -60.17
N VAL A 201 36.53 -32.16 -59.18
CA VAL A 201 37.68 -33.09 -59.16
C VAL A 201 37.24 -34.54 -58.90
N GLN A 202 36.28 -34.74 -57.99
CA GLN A 202 35.89 -36.08 -57.53
C GLN A 202 34.80 -36.74 -58.40
N VAL A 203 34.09 -35.99 -59.24
CA VAL A 203 33.01 -36.54 -60.09
C VAL A 203 33.54 -37.56 -61.11
N LEU A 204 34.76 -37.35 -61.61
CA LEU A 204 35.46 -38.32 -62.47
C LEU A 204 35.74 -39.65 -61.76
N HIS A 205 35.75 -39.64 -60.42
CA HIS A 205 35.95 -40.80 -59.54
C HIS A 205 34.62 -41.33 -58.97
N GLY A 206 33.48 -40.93 -59.54
CA GLY A 206 32.16 -41.43 -59.17
C GLY A 206 31.52 -40.75 -57.96
N ALA A 207 32.03 -39.58 -57.53
CA ALA A 207 31.43 -38.80 -56.46
C ALA A 207 29.98 -38.39 -56.79
N ARG A 208 29.14 -38.35 -55.75
CA ARG A 208 27.74 -37.95 -55.86
C ARG A 208 27.58 -36.51 -55.42
N ILE A 209 26.90 -35.69 -56.24
CA ILE A 209 26.69 -34.26 -56.00
C ILE A 209 26.04 -33.98 -54.64
N LYS A 210 25.17 -34.89 -54.16
CA LYS A 210 24.52 -34.76 -52.84
C LYS A 210 25.50 -34.64 -51.66
N ASN A 211 26.73 -35.16 -51.81
CA ASN A 211 27.76 -35.10 -50.77
C ASN A 211 28.52 -33.76 -50.77
N TYR A 212 28.33 -32.93 -51.80
CA TYR A 212 29.02 -31.66 -52.04
C TYR A 212 28.04 -30.52 -52.34
N ALA A 213 26.75 -30.74 -52.09
CA ALA A 213 25.71 -29.78 -52.40
C ALA A 213 25.76 -28.58 -51.44
N GLY A 214 25.87 -27.38 -52.00
CA GLY A 214 25.84 -26.10 -51.30
C GLY A 214 24.83 -25.14 -51.94
N LEU A 215 25.01 -23.84 -51.73
CA LEU A 215 24.27 -22.81 -52.47
C LEU A 215 24.62 -22.83 -53.97
N TRP A 216 25.84 -23.22 -54.33
CA TRP A 216 26.34 -23.19 -55.72
C TRP A 216 25.51 -24.00 -56.73
N VAL A 217 24.77 -25.02 -56.27
CA VAL A 217 23.87 -25.84 -57.09
C VAL A 217 22.43 -25.31 -57.19
N LEU A 218 22.08 -24.25 -56.45
CA LEU A 218 20.69 -23.79 -56.32
C LEU A 218 20.07 -23.39 -57.66
N GLY A 219 20.79 -22.63 -58.49
CA GLY A 219 20.34 -22.22 -59.82
C GLY A 219 20.14 -23.41 -60.77
N LEU A 220 21.00 -24.43 -60.68
CA LEU A 220 20.87 -25.66 -61.46
C LEU A 220 19.62 -26.47 -61.07
N ASP A 221 19.16 -26.32 -59.83
CA ASP A 221 18.00 -27.01 -59.26
C ASP A 221 16.69 -26.23 -59.34
N MET A 222 16.74 -24.90 -59.40
CA MET A 222 15.55 -24.04 -59.46
C MET A 222 15.18 -23.65 -60.89
N LEU A 223 16.17 -23.52 -61.79
CA LEU A 223 15.92 -23.18 -63.20
C LEU A 223 15.56 -24.43 -64.02
N PRO A 224 14.50 -24.39 -64.85
CA PRO A 224 14.05 -25.53 -65.63
C PRO A 224 14.97 -25.82 -66.82
N TRP A 225 15.16 -27.11 -67.14
CA TRP A 225 16.12 -27.59 -68.16
C TRP A 225 15.53 -27.72 -69.57
N THR A 226 14.23 -27.49 -69.75
CA THR A 226 13.50 -27.73 -71.01
C THR A 226 12.66 -26.51 -71.40
N LYS A 227 12.00 -26.54 -72.57
CA LYS A 227 11.10 -25.48 -73.12
C LYS A 227 9.89 -25.10 -72.23
N VAL A 228 9.87 -25.52 -70.97
CA VAL A 228 8.96 -24.96 -69.97
C VAL A 228 9.45 -23.54 -69.70
N ASN A 229 8.93 -22.58 -70.45
CA ASN A 229 9.28 -21.16 -70.34
C ASN A 229 8.73 -20.52 -69.04
N LYS A 230 8.61 -21.30 -67.95
CA LYS A 230 7.98 -20.91 -66.69
C LYS A 230 8.68 -21.55 -65.48
N ILE A 231 8.95 -20.75 -64.46
CA ILE A 231 9.34 -21.16 -63.12
C ILE A 231 8.11 -20.99 -62.22
N GLU A 232 7.71 -22.03 -61.51
CA GLU A 232 6.59 -22.01 -60.57
C GLU A 232 7.13 -21.81 -59.15
N LEU A 233 6.76 -20.73 -58.48
CA LEU A 233 7.18 -20.41 -57.12
C LEU A 233 5.99 -20.30 -56.20
N TYR A 234 6.10 -20.87 -55.01
CA TYR A 234 5.14 -20.70 -53.93
C TYR A 234 5.79 -19.89 -52.81
N ILE A 235 5.20 -18.75 -52.46
CA ILE A 235 5.75 -17.81 -51.49
C ILE A 235 4.84 -17.81 -50.25
N ASN A 236 5.41 -18.13 -49.10
CA ASN A 236 4.78 -17.98 -47.79
C ASN A 236 5.58 -16.97 -46.97
N ARG A 237 4.90 -15.93 -46.47
CA ARG A 237 5.48 -14.84 -45.68
C ARG A 237 4.56 -14.55 -44.51
N SER A 238 5.09 -14.61 -43.29
CA SER A 238 4.33 -14.32 -42.08
C SER A 238 3.90 -12.85 -41.99
N CYS A 239 2.88 -12.55 -41.18
CA CYS A 239 2.47 -11.16 -40.91
C CYS A 239 3.55 -10.32 -40.26
N THR A 240 4.37 -10.95 -39.43
CA THR A 240 5.50 -10.34 -38.70
C THR A 240 6.68 -10.04 -39.62
N CYS A 241 6.81 -10.71 -40.77
CA CYS A 241 7.95 -10.52 -41.65
C CYS A 241 7.85 -9.24 -42.46
N THR A 242 8.78 -8.31 -42.26
CA THR A 242 8.89 -7.00 -42.94
C THR A 242 9.80 -7.04 -44.17
N MET A 243 10.58 -8.11 -44.32
CA MET A 243 11.49 -8.34 -45.44
C MET A 243 10.71 -8.48 -46.76
N GLU A 244 11.17 -7.80 -47.81
CA GLU A 244 10.63 -7.93 -49.16
C GLU A 244 11.57 -8.79 -50.02
N ALA A 245 10.99 -9.55 -50.96
CA ALA A 245 11.73 -10.41 -51.87
C ALA A 245 11.34 -10.20 -53.34
N TRP A 246 12.33 -10.26 -54.23
CA TRP A 246 12.17 -10.14 -55.68
C TRP A 246 12.82 -11.31 -56.39
N PHE A 247 12.20 -11.72 -57.50
CA PHE A 247 12.85 -12.56 -58.50
C PHE A 247 13.37 -11.66 -59.61
N ILE A 248 14.64 -11.82 -59.95
CA ILE A 248 15.35 -10.97 -60.89
C ILE A 248 15.65 -11.76 -62.16
N GLN A 249 15.56 -11.08 -63.30
CA GLN A 249 15.90 -11.56 -64.64
C GLN A 249 17.07 -10.75 -65.23
N PRO A 250 17.88 -11.32 -66.14
CA PRO A 250 18.98 -10.61 -66.80
C PRO A 250 18.55 -9.32 -67.53
N THR A 251 17.28 -9.22 -67.95
CA THR A 251 16.73 -8.05 -68.64
C THR A 251 16.13 -6.98 -67.70
N ASP A 252 16.17 -7.19 -66.39
CA ASP A 252 15.55 -6.31 -65.41
C ASP A 252 16.41 -5.12 -65.03
N SER A 253 15.84 -3.92 -65.01
CA SER A 253 16.56 -2.73 -64.51
C SER A 253 16.65 -2.69 -62.99
N VAL A 254 17.87 -2.64 -62.42
CA VAL A 254 18.08 -2.56 -60.95
C VAL A 254 17.47 -1.30 -60.33
N ALA A 255 17.38 -0.21 -61.10
CA ALA A 255 16.82 1.07 -60.67
C ALA A 255 15.34 0.96 -60.24
N GLN A 256 14.66 -0.13 -60.61
CA GLN A 256 13.26 -0.36 -60.30
C GLN A 256 13.05 -1.17 -59.00
N ILE A 257 14.10 -1.74 -58.40
CA ILE A 257 14.01 -2.32 -57.06
C ILE A 257 14.10 -1.18 -56.04
N VAL A 258 12.93 -0.68 -55.64
CA VAL A 258 12.81 0.38 -54.62
C VAL A 258 13.11 -0.21 -53.25
N GLU A 259 14.03 0.40 -52.51
CA GLU A 259 14.26 0.00 -51.12
C GLU A 259 13.02 0.27 -50.25
N PRO A 260 12.62 -0.69 -49.41
CA PRO A 260 11.53 -0.48 -48.49
C PRO A 260 11.93 0.62 -47.49
N LYS A 261 11.19 1.74 -47.51
CA LYS A 261 11.43 2.89 -46.60
C LYS A 261 10.83 2.68 -45.21
N VAL A 262 9.79 1.87 -45.10
CA VAL A 262 9.05 1.62 -43.85
C VAL A 262 8.67 0.15 -43.76
N PRO A 263 8.68 -0.45 -42.55
CA PRO A 263 8.16 -1.79 -42.32
C PRO A 263 6.73 -1.93 -42.80
N LYS A 264 6.41 -3.04 -43.48
CA LYS A 264 5.06 -3.40 -43.87
C LYS A 264 4.77 -4.82 -43.45
N ALA A 265 3.52 -5.06 -43.01
CA ALA A 265 3.03 -6.41 -42.72
C ALA A 265 3.19 -7.33 -43.94
N GLY A 266 3.55 -8.57 -43.68
CA GLY A 266 4.02 -9.47 -44.73
C GLY A 266 2.95 -10.13 -45.61
N SER A 267 1.68 -10.09 -45.21
CA SER A 267 0.56 -10.63 -45.99
C SER A 267 -0.64 -9.67 -46.00
N LYS A 268 -1.52 -9.81 -47.01
CA LYS A 268 -2.79 -9.07 -47.12
C LYS A 268 -3.84 -9.54 -46.11
N GLU A 269 -3.72 -10.77 -45.61
CA GLU A 269 -4.59 -11.31 -44.58
C GLU A 269 -4.26 -10.73 -43.20
N CYS A 270 -3.14 -10.03 -43.09
CA CYS A 270 -2.77 -9.32 -41.87
C CYS A 270 -3.60 -8.03 -41.77
N PRO A 271 -4.30 -7.81 -40.66
CA PRO A 271 -4.99 -6.55 -40.43
C PRO A 271 -3.95 -5.44 -40.34
N ALA A 272 -3.75 -4.69 -41.43
CA ALA A 272 -2.91 -3.50 -41.40
C ALA A 272 -3.68 -2.39 -40.67
N MET A 273 -3.69 -2.43 -39.34
CA MET A 273 -4.33 -1.38 -38.54
C MET A 273 -3.31 -0.31 -38.19
N ASN A 274 -3.67 0.93 -38.55
CA ASN A 274 -2.99 2.11 -38.01
C ASN A 274 -3.10 2.10 -36.48
N THR A 275 -2.05 2.62 -35.88
CA THR A 275 -1.59 2.40 -34.50
C THR A 275 -2.44 3.08 -33.42
N ASN A 276 -3.37 3.96 -33.83
CA ASN A 276 -4.33 4.64 -32.97
C ASN A 276 -5.72 4.08 -33.24
N GLY A 277 -6.19 3.22 -32.35
CA GLY A 277 -7.43 2.47 -32.53
C GLY A 277 -8.18 2.31 -31.22
N THR A 278 -9.50 2.25 -31.32
CA THR A 278 -10.38 1.81 -30.23
C THR A 278 -10.96 0.46 -30.60
N PHE A 279 -10.75 -0.53 -29.74
CA PHE A 279 -11.13 -1.92 -29.93
C PHE A 279 -12.18 -2.31 -28.89
N THR A 280 -13.21 -3.03 -29.32
CA THR A 280 -14.20 -3.60 -28.41
C THR A 280 -13.85 -5.06 -28.14
N ILE A 281 -13.40 -5.35 -26.92
CA ILE A 281 -12.93 -6.67 -26.52
C ILE A 281 -14.07 -7.43 -25.85
N ALA A 282 -14.51 -8.53 -26.46
CA ALA A 282 -15.47 -9.43 -25.84
C ALA A 282 -14.81 -10.20 -24.69
N LEU A 283 -15.45 -10.18 -23.51
CA LEU A 283 -14.91 -10.82 -22.31
C LEU A 283 -15.40 -12.27 -22.18
N ILE A 284 -14.56 -13.11 -21.57
CA ILE A 284 -14.87 -14.50 -21.25
C ILE A 284 -15.61 -14.53 -19.92
N LYS A 285 -16.82 -15.08 -19.90
CA LYS A 285 -17.63 -15.19 -18.68
C LYS A 285 -16.96 -16.11 -17.65
N GLU A 286 -16.98 -15.68 -16.39
CA GLU A 286 -16.68 -16.48 -15.19
C GLU A 286 -15.25 -17.03 -15.09
N VAL A 287 -14.27 -16.44 -15.78
CA VAL A 287 -12.86 -16.84 -15.68
C VAL A 287 -11.95 -15.60 -15.64
N GLU A 288 -10.89 -15.67 -14.83
CA GLU A 288 -9.76 -14.74 -14.92
C GLU A 288 -9.16 -14.81 -16.34
N GLN A 289 -8.87 -13.65 -16.92
CA GLN A 289 -8.53 -13.54 -18.35
C GLN A 289 -7.41 -12.54 -18.58
N ALA A 290 -6.67 -12.71 -19.68
CA ALA A 290 -5.69 -11.75 -20.14
C ALA A 290 -6.16 -11.08 -21.44
N ILE A 291 -6.01 -9.77 -21.55
CA ILE A 291 -6.07 -9.09 -22.84
C ILE A 291 -4.68 -9.18 -23.46
N VAL A 292 -4.59 -9.80 -24.62
CA VAL A 292 -3.33 -9.98 -25.35
C VAL A 292 -3.23 -8.92 -26.44
N ILE A 293 -2.08 -8.24 -26.47
CA ILE A 293 -1.71 -7.25 -27.48
C ILE A 293 -0.38 -7.68 -28.09
N ASP A 294 -0.44 -8.06 -29.36
CA ASP A 294 0.69 -8.52 -30.14
C ASP A 294 1.02 -7.48 -31.23
N ALA A 295 2.21 -6.88 -31.17
CA ALA A 295 2.56 -5.75 -32.03
C ALA A 295 4.05 -5.68 -32.39
N LEU A 296 4.36 -4.90 -33.43
CA LEU A 296 5.69 -4.45 -33.80
C LEU A 296 5.84 -2.97 -33.50
N THR A 297 6.80 -2.59 -32.67
CA THR A 297 7.07 -1.18 -32.36
C THR A 297 7.83 -0.47 -33.49
N ASP A 298 7.67 0.84 -33.63
CA ASP A 298 8.48 1.65 -34.57
C ASP A 298 9.88 1.92 -34.00
N VAL A 299 10.81 2.36 -34.85
CA VAL A 299 12.17 2.80 -34.49
C VAL A 299 12.17 4.20 -33.90
N ASP A 300 11.15 5.00 -34.25
CA ASP A 300 10.92 6.32 -33.65
C ASP A 300 9.99 6.25 -32.42
N LEU A 301 9.91 5.09 -31.76
CA LEU A 301 9.02 4.89 -30.62
C LEU A 301 9.36 5.86 -29.47
N THR A 302 8.41 6.72 -29.12
CA THR A 302 8.50 7.55 -27.91
C THR A 302 7.82 6.86 -26.74
N ASN A 303 6.54 6.55 -26.92
CA ASN A 303 5.68 5.95 -25.91
C ASN A 303 4.47 5.24 -26.54
N ILE A 304 3.99 4.23 -25.83
CA ILE A 304 2.76 3.50 -26.07
C ILE A 304 1.85 3.79 -24.89
N THR A 305 0.64 4.27 -25.17
CA THR A 305 -0.39 4.48 -24.17
C THR A 305 -1.52 3.50 -24.40
N VAL A 306 -1.87 2.80 -23.33
CA VAL A 306 -2.98 1.85 -23.28
C VAL A 306 -4.02 2.43 -22.34
N GLU A 307 -5.28 2.48 -22.76
CA GLU A 307 -6.41 2.87 -21.93
C GLU A 307 -7.51 1.81 -22.03
N LEU A 308 -7.98 1.31 -20.89
CA LEU A 308 -9.19 0.50 -20.82
C LEU A 308 -10.32 1.33 -20.27
N SER A 309 -11.49 1.26 -20.91
CA SER A 309 -12.72 1.91 -20.46
C SER A 309 -13.92 0.97 -20.55
N LYS A 310 -14.97 1.28 -19.79
CA LYS A 310 -16.26 0.60 -19.96
C LYS A 310 -16.86 0.95 -21.33
N THR A 311 -17.77 0.10 -21.78
CA THR A 311 -18.60 0.31 -22.99
C THR A 311 -19.86 1.15 -22.71
N ASP A 312 -19.92 1.87 -21.58
CA ASP A 312 -21.06 2.72 -21.19
C ASP A 312 -21.07 4.05 -21.95
N GLU A 313 -22.17 4.81 -21.87
CA GLU A 313 -22.34 6.09 -22.61
C GLU A 313 -21.26 7.14 -22.28
N ASN A 314 -20.60 7.02 -21.13
CA ASN A 314 -19.58 7.96 -20.67
C ASN A 314 -18.13 7.49 -20.91
N ASP A 315 -17.93 6.30 -21.49
CA ASP A 315 -16.60 5.68 -21.67
C ASP A 315 -15.73 5.79 -20.42
N THR A 316 -16.28 5.39 -19.27
CA THR A 316 -15.61 5.55 -17.97
C THR A 316 -14.27 4.83 -17.99
N ALA A 317 -13.16 5.58 -17.93
CA ALA A 317 -11.81 5.03 -17.91
C ALA A 317 -11.61 4.15 -16.67
N LEU A 318 -11.21 2.90 -16.88
CA LEU A 318 -10.91 1.93 -15.84
C LEU A 318 -9.43 2.01 -15.46
N MET A 319 -8.54 2.12 -16.45
CA MET A 319 -7.11 2.27 -16.24
C MET A 319 -6.48 2.89 -17.47
N SER A 320 -5.34 3.55 -17.27
CA SER A 320 -4.43 3.88 -18.36
C SER A 320 -2.99 3.69 -17.91
N PHE A 321 -2.10 3.30 -18.82
CA PHE A 321 -0.68 3.34 -18.57
C PHE A 321 0.07 3.75 -19.83
N SER A 322 1.22 4.38 -19.64
CA SER A 322 2.14 4.73 -20.70
C SER A 322 3.49 4.05 -20.45
N ILE A 323 4.02 3.43 -21.50
CA ILE A 323 5.33 2.79 -21.49
C ILE A 323 6.13 3.29 -22.69
N GLY A 324 7.41 3.63 -22.49
CA GLY A 324 8.23 4.22 -23.54
C GLY A 324 9.64 3.68 -23.57
N THR A 325 10.53 4.45 -24.21
CA THR A 325 11.96 4.15 -24.28
C THR A 325 12.73 4.56 -23.03
N THR A 326 12.08 5.22 -22.07
CA THR A 326 12.58 5.51 -20.73
C THR A 326 12.40 4.30 -19.81
N ASP A 327 13.20 4.20 -18.74
CA ASP A 327 13.10 3.09 -17.75
C ASP A 327 11.85 3.16 -16.86
N THR A 328 10.84 3.94 -17.26
CA THR A 328 9.69 4.30 -16.44
C THR A 328 8.40 3.79 -17.07
N LEU A 329 7.67 2.96 -16.33
CA LEU A 329 6.25 2.71 -16.59
C LEU A 329 5.45 3.73 -15.78
N GLU A 330 4.67 4.55 -16.46
CA GLU A 330 3.75 5.50 -15.83
C GLU A 330 2.34 4.90 -15.86
N VAL A 331 1.87 4.44 -14.71
CA VAL A 331 0.51 3.92 -14.56
C VAL A 331 -0.40 5.03 -14.04
N PHE A 332 -1.40 5.38 -14.84
CA PHE A 332 -2.43 6.35 -14.54
C PHE A 332 -3.70 5.63 -14.10
N ILE A 333 -3.91 5.59 -12.78
CA ILE A 333 -5.17 5.17 -12.20
C ILE A 333 -6.01 6.44 -11.96
N PRO A 334 -7.25 6.53 -12.47
CA PRO A 334 -8.13 7.67 -12.24
C PRO A 334 -8.23 8.03 -10.75
N ASP A 335 -8.19 9.33 -10.43
CA ASP A 335 -8.22 9.91 -9.07
C ASP A 335 -7.01 9.60 -8.16
N THR A 336 -5.89 9.09 -8.69
CA THR A 336 -4.66 8.86 -7.91
C THR A 336 -3.45 9.55 -8.54
N LEU A 337 -2.38 9.73 -7.75
CA LEU A 337 -1.08 10.15 -8.29
C LEU A 337 -0.53 9.04 -9.20
N PRO A 338 0.11 9.37 -10.35
CA PRO A 338 0.68 8.38 -11.25
C PRO A 338 1.68 7.49 -10.53
N TYR A 339 1.55 6.17 -10.70
CA TYR A 339 2.50 5.21 -10.16
C TYR A 339 3.65 5.04 -11.16
N VAL A 340 4.87 5.39 -10.74
CA VAL A 340 6.06 5.30 -11.60
C VAL A 340 6.94 4.17 -11.12
N THR A 341 7.01 3.07 -11.88
CA THR A 341 7.97 1.98 -11.60
C THR A 341 9.19 2.09 -12.49
N LYS A 342 10.36 1.83 -11.90
CA LYS A 342 11.62 1.66 -12.63
C LYS A 342 11.68 0.23 -13.20
N ASP A 343 12.44 0.04 -14.29
CA ASP A 343 12.69 -1.26 -14.97
C ASP A 343 11.64 -1.73 -15.99
N ALA A 344 10.90 -0.79 -16.61
CA ALA A 344 9.91 -1.11 -17.64
C ALA A 344 10.23 -0.40 -18.98
N ARG A 345 11.42 -0.65 -19.52
CA ARG A 345 11.89 -0.06 -20.77
C ARG A 345 11.48 -0.88 -21.98
N LEU A 346 10.86 -0.23 -22.98
CA LEU A 346 10.75 -0.84 -24.30
C LEU A 346 12.08 -0.74 -25.04
N PRO A 347 12.58 -1.85 -25.63
CA PRO A 347 13.75 -1.81 -26.50
C PRO A 347 13.49 -0.86 -27.67
N ASN A 348 14.47 -0.03 -28.00
CA ASN A 348 14.37 0.85 -29.14
C ASN A 348 14.66 0.05 -30.44
N GLY A 349 13.81 0.17 -31.46
CA GLY A 349 14.09 -0.34 -32.81
C GLY A 349 13.31 -1.59 -33.25
N SER A 350 12.10 -1.44 -33.80
CA SER A 350 11.39 -2.54 -34.50
C SER A 350 11.28 -3.83 -33.69
N TYR A 351 10.94 -3.68 -32.41
CA TYR A 351 10.87 -4.78 -31.46
C TYR A 351 9.50 -5.44 -31.47
N LYS A 352 9.50 -6.78 -31.48
CA LYS A 352 8.31 -7.60 -31.29
C LYS A 352 7.84 -7.50 -29.84
N MET A 353 6.65 -6.93 -29.66
CA MET A 353 6.01 -6.75 -28.36
C MET A 353 4.88 -7.77 -28.19
N HIS A 354 4.97 -8.57 -27.15
CA HIS A 354 3.86 -9.37 -26.62
C HIS A 354 3.49 -8.82 -25.23
N MET A 355 2.33 -8.18 -25.14
CA MET A 355 1.84 -7.56 -23.91
C MET A 355 0.57 -8.26 -23.44
N GLU A 356 0.53 -8.57 -22.15
CA GLU A 356 -0.65 -9.16 -21.50
C GLU A 356 -1.13 -8.24 -20.38
N ILE A 357 -2.41 -7.86 -20.43
CA ILE A 357 -3.09 -7.20 -19.32
C ILE A 357 -3.98 -8.24 -18.65
N ILE A 358 -3.51 -8.75 -17.52
CA ILE A 358 -4.15 -9.83 -16.78
C ILE A 358 -5.18 -9.21 -15.85
N LEU A 359 -6.45 -9.53 -16.07
CA LEU A 359 -7.58 -8.98 -15.34
C LEU A 359 -8.05 -9.96 -14.25
N PHE A 360 -8.01 -9.51 -13.01
CA PHE A 360 -8.64 -10.17 -11.87
C PHE A 360 -9.91 -9.42 -11.46
N MET A 361 -10.65 -9.98 -10.50
CA MET A 361 -11.92 -9.42 -10.04
C MET A 361 -11.79 -7.95 -9.58
N HIS A 362 -10.68 -7.61 -8.93
CA HIS A 362 -10.43 -6.27 -8.37
C HIS A 362 -9.02 -5.71 -8.63
N SER A 363 -8.18 -6.40 -9.41
CA SER A 363 -6.77 -6.02 -9.63
C SER A 363 -6.27 -6.43 -11.02
N TYR A 364 -5.20 -5.80 -11.56
CA TYR A 364 -4.57 -6.18 -12.84
C TYR A 364 -3.08 -6.30 -12.67
N VAL A 365 -2.50 -7.13 -13.53
CA VAL A 365 -1.06 -7.25 -13.72
C VAL A 365 -0.75 -6.98 -15.18
N ILE A 366 0.33 -6.27 -15.45
CA ILE A 366 0.84 -6.06 -16.80
C ILE A 366 2.07 -6.95 -16.99
N LYS A 367 2.08 -7.75 -18.05
CA LYS A 367 3.27 -8.48 -18.49
C LYS A 367 3.72 -8.01 -19.86
N HIS A 368 5.03 -8.05 -20.07
CA HIS A 368 5.68 -7.77 -21.33
C HIS A 368 6.71 -8.86 -21.61
N ASN A 369 6.55 -9.57 -22.72
CA ASN A 369 7.40 -10.69 -23.16
C ASN A 369 7.68 -11.71 -22.03
N GLY A 370 6.64 -12.03 -21.25
CA GLY A 370 6.67 -12.97 -20.14
C GLY A 370 7.14 -12.39 -18.80
N ALA A 371 7.76 -11.21 -18.77
CA ALA A 371 8.17 -10.52 -17.55
C ALA A 371 7.03 -9.65 -17.00
N GLN A 372 6.81 -9.69 -15.70
CA GLN A 372 5.88 -8.77 -15.04
C GLN A 372 6.47 -7.36 -14.98
N MET A 373 5.68 -6.36 -15.35
CA MET A 373 6.07 -4.95 -15.27
C MET A 373 5.44 -4.30 -14.06
N GLY A 374 6.27 -3.81 -13.14
CA GLY A 374 5.82 -3.21 -11.89
C GLY A 374 5.15 -4.21 -10.94
N GLY A 375 4.04 -3.79 -10.32
CA GLY A 375 3.33 -4.55 -9.30
C GLY A 375 1.93 -5.01 -9.73
N ILE A 376 1.13 -5.34 -8.73
CA ILE A 376 -0.31 -5.54 -8.90
C ILE A 376 -0.97 -4.17 -8.77
N PHE A 377 -1.74 -3.77 -9.78
CA PHE A 377 -2.37 -2.45 -9.84
C PHE A 377 -3.86 -2.51 -9.49
N LEU A 378 -4.36 -1.44 -8.89
CA LEU A 378 -5.73 -1.33 -8.40
C LEU A 378 -6.35 -0.03 -8.90
N SER A 379 -7.43 -0.13 -9.65
CA SER A 379 -8.21 1.05 -9.98
C SER A 379 -9.37 1.24 -9.02
N ARG A 380 -9.57 2.47 -8.53
CA ARG A 380 -10.78 2.84 -7.78
C ARG A 380 -12.06 2.50 -8.55
N ASN A 381 -12.02 2.67 -9.87
CA ASN A 381 -13.16 2.43 -10.76
C ASN A 381 -13.51 0.94 -10.92
N TRP A 382 -12.67 0.02 -10.42
CA TRP A 382 -13.03 -1.39 -10.35
C TRP A 382 -14.04 -1.72 -9.27
N PHE A 383 -13.82 -1.20 -8.07
CA PHE A 383 -14.73 -1.41 -6.95
C PHE A 383 -16.10 -0.76 -7.21
N TYR A 384 -16.12 0.35 -7.96
CA TYR A 384 -17.33 1.10 -8.31
C TYR A 384 -18.07 0.67 -9.60
N GLY A 385 -17.75 -0.50 -10.18
CA GLY A 385 -18.75 -1.16 -11.05
C GLY A 385 -18.25 -1.81 -12.32
N VAL A 386 -17.27 -2.70 -12.25
CA VAL A 386 -17.11 -3.74 -13.29
C VAL A 386 -17.35 -5.09 -12.66
N ASP A 387 -18.60 -5.55 -12.71
CA ASP A 387 -18.90 -6.97 -12.49
C ASP A 387 -18.51 -7.71 -13.77
N TRP A 388 -17.27 -8.20 -13.84
CA TRP A 388 -16.72 -8.89 -15.02
C TRP A 388 -17.58 -10.08 -15.48
N GLY A 389 -18.37 -10.69 -14.59
CA GLY A 389 -19.32 -11.74 -14.96
C GLY A 389 -20.54 -11.24 -15.75
N LYS A 390 -20.86 -9.94 -15.66
CA LYS A 390 -21.99 -9.30 -16.34
C LYS A 390 -21.58 -8.39 -17.51
N VAL A 391 -20.35 -7.89 -17.53
CA VAL A 391 -19.84 -7.05 -18.64
C VAL A 391 -19.49 -7.93 -19.83
N ALA A 392 -20.25 -7.81 -20.92
CA ALA A 392 -20.03 -8.60 -22.13
C ALA A 392 -18.80 -8.14 -22.94
N SER A 393 -18.42 -6.86 -22.83
CA SER A 393 -17.27 -6.31 -23.54
C SER A 393 -16.73 -5.02 -22.91
N ILE A 394 -15.45 -4.73 -23.15
CA ILE A 394 -14.75 -3.49 -22.75
C ILE A 394 -14.16 -2.79 -23.96
N LYS A 395 -13.90 -1.48 -23.84
CA LYS A 395 -13.17 -0.70 -24.84
C LYS A 395 -11.70 -0.63 -24.45
N LEU A 396 -10.84 -0.92 -25.42
CA LEU A 396 -9.40 -0.76 -25.34
C LEU A 396 -8.99 0.31 -26.35
N LYS A 397 -8.42 1.42 -25.88
CA LYS A 397 -7.79 2.42 -26.74
C LYS A 397 -6.29 2.22 -26.70
N LEU A 398 -5.69 2.09 -27.88
CA LEU A 398 -4.25 1.99 -28.06
C LEU A 398 -3.77 3.21 -28.81
N TYR A 399 -2.72 3.86 -28.27
CA TYR A 399 -2.04 4.99 -28.89
C TYR A 399 -0.53 4.76 -28.89
N GLY A 400 0.15 5.16 -29.95
CA GLY A 400 1.62 5.07 -30.04
C GLY A 400 2.08 4.62 -31.42
N GLN A 401 3.40 4.53 -31.65
CA GLN A 401 3.97 4.07 -32.92
C GLN A 401 4.17 2.55 -32.92
N MET A 402 3.10 1.78 -33.14
CA MET A 402 3.14 0.30 -33.18
C MET A 402 2.18 -0.31 -34.23
N MET A 403 2.62 -1.34 -34.95
CA MET A 403 1.79 -2.11 -35.88
C MET A 403 1.26 -3.38 -35.20
N LEU A 404 -0.05 -3.49 -35.02
CA LEU A 404 -0.67 -4.69 -34.46
C LEU A 404 -0.58 -5.87 -35.44
N PHE A 405 -0.30 -7.07 -34.93
CA PHE A 405 -0.33 -8.31 -35.73
C PHE A 405 -1.74 -8.89 -35.84
N GLU A 406 -2.55 -8.71 -34.80
CA GLU A 406 -3.95 -9.11 -34.74
C GLU A 406 -4.75 -8.13 -33.86
N ASP A 407 -6.07 -8.14 -33.99
CA ASP A 407 -6.95 -7.37 -33.09
C ASP A 407 -6.76 -7.90 -31.65
N PRO A 408 -6.61 -7.01 -30.66
CA PRO A 408 -6.49 -7.42 -29.28
C PRO A 408 -7.69 -8.28 -28.86
N LYS A 409 -7.44 -9.31 -28.06
CA LYS A 409 -8.48 -10.27 -27.66
C LYS A 409 -8.27 -10.78 -26.24
N ALA A 410 -9.36 -11.17 -25.60
CA ALA A 410 -9.34 -11.82 -24.30
C ALA A 410 -8.99 -13.31 -24.44
N THR A 411 -8.07 -13.80 -23.63
CA THR A 411 -7.64 -15.20 -23.56
C THR A 411 -7.75 -15.73 -22.13
N LYS A 412 -7.88 -17.05 -21.98
CA LYS A 412 -7.86 -17.69 -20.66
C LYS A 412 -6.43 -17.77 -20.13
N ILE A 413 -6.27 -17.54 -18.83
CA ILE A 413 -4.97 -17.62 -18.17
C ILE A 413 -4.69 -19.06 -17.72
N GLY A 414 -3.44 -19.53 -17.88
CA GLY A 414 -2.99 -20.84 -17.37
C GLY A 414 -2.68 -20.84 -15.86
N ASP A 415 -2.67 -22.02 -15.24
CA ASP A 415 -2.54 -22.20 -13.78
C ASP A 415 -1.24 -21.65 -13.17
N ASP A 416 -0.17 -21.51 -13.96
CA ASP A 416 1.12 -20.98 -13.48
C ASP A 416 1.07 -19.49 -13.11
N VAL A 417 0.12 -18.73 -13.69
CA VAL A 417 -0.08 -17.33 -13.34
C VAL A 417 -0.80 -17.19 -12.00
N LYS A 418 -1.66 -18.15 -11.63
CA LYS A 418 -2.30 -18.17 -10.30
C LYS A 418 -1.28 -18.33 -9.18
N LYS A 419 -0.21 -19.11 -9.41
CA LYS A 419 0.88 -19.30 -8.44
C LYS A 419 1.69 -18.03 -8.16
N LEU A 420 1.75 -17.08 -9.10
CA LEU A 420 2.43 -15.79 -8.88
C LEU A 420 1.72 -14.92 -7.82
N LEU A 421 0.40 -15.10 -7.62
CA LEU A 421 -0.34 -14.45 -6.53
C LEU A 421 -0.05 -15.07 -5.16
N GLU A 422 0.53 -16.28 -5.13
CA GLU A 422 0.77 -17.03 -3.89
C GLU A 422 2.17 -16.79 -3.30
N THR A 423 3.07 -16.06 -3.98
CA THR A 423 4.45 -15.83 -3.51
C THR A 423 4.57 -14.50 -2.75
N PRO A 424 4.72 -14.51 -1.41
CA PRO A 424 4.68 -13.29 -0.62
C PRO A 424 6.03 -12.58 -0.64
N SER A 425 6.05 -11.31 -1.07
CA SER A 425 7.05 -10.37 -0.57
C SER A 425 6.60 -9.95 0.84
N VAL A 426 7.46 -10.16 1.84
CA VAL A 426 7.16 -9.80 3.24
C VAL A 426 6.93 -8.29 3.29
N PRO A 427 5.71 -7.81 3.60
CA PRO A 427 5.47 -6.39 3.63
C PRO A 427 6.15 -5.78 4.86
N PRO A 428 6.70 -4.56 4.76
CA PRO A 428 7.22 -3.85 5.91
C PRO A 428 6.08 -3.61 6.92
N PRO A 429 6.34 -3.73 8.24
CA PRO A 429 5.35 -3.39 9.26
C PRO A 429 4.99 -1.90 9.13
N LEU A 430 3.69 -1.62 9.12
CA LEU A 430 3.19 -0.26 8.98
C LEU A 430 3.48 0.55 10.23
N GLN A 431 3.97 1.78 10.03
CA GLN A 431 4.08 2.73 11.13
C GLN A 431 2.67 3.22 11.55
N PRO A 432 2.42 3.41 12.86
CA PRO A 432 1.16 3.96 13.35
C PRO A 432 0.82 5.31 12.69
N ILE A 433 -0.44 5.50 12.31
CA ILE A 433 -0.93 6.81 11.88
C ILE A 433 -1.39 7.56 13.14
N GLU A 434 -0.67 8.61 13.48
CA GLU A 434 -1.03 9.50 14.58
C GLU A 434 -2.10 10.51 14.13
N ILE A 435 -3.23 10.54 14.85
CA ILE A 435 -4.32 11.50 14.62
C ILE A 435 -4.13 12.68 15.57
N ILE A 436 -3.52 13.74 15.06
CA ILE A 436 -3.29 14.97 15.82
C ILE A 436 -4.63 15.67 16.08
N GLY A 437 -5.00 15.80 17.36
CA GLY A 437 -6.23 16.48 17.79
C GLY A 437 -7.45 15.58 17.98
N GLY A 438 -7.28 14.26 17.84
CA GLY A 438 -8.36 13.27 17.98
C GLY A 438 -9.24 13.17 16.74
N LEU A 439 -9.98 12.07 16.64
CA LEU A 439 -10.85 11.82 15.50
C LEU A 439 -12.05 12.80 15.51
N LEU A 440 -12.58 13.17 14.34
CA LEU A 440 -13.76 14.05 14.22
C LEU A 440 -14.98 13.28 13.68
N MET A 441 -16.18 13.73 14.01
CA MET A 441 -17.41 13.25 13.36
C MET A 441 -17.36 13.50 11.85
N ASN A 442 -17.85 12.56 11.06
CA ASN A 442 -17.74 12.50 9.59
C ASN A 442 -16.33 12.32 9.04
N SER A 443 -15.37 11.88 9.87
CA SER A 443 -14.08 11.43 9.37
C SER A 443 -14.21 10.11 8.63
N THR A 444 -13.40 9.94 7.59
CA THR A 444 -13.32 8.70 6.81
C THR A 444 -11.89 8.18 6.80
N PHE A 445 -11.73 6.90 7.12
CA PHE A 445 -10.51 6.15 6.86
C PHE A 445 -10.69 5.21 5.69
N LEU A 446 -9.64 5.12 4.88
CA LEU A 446 -9.54 4.21 3.76
C LEU A 446 -8.27 3.38 3.89
N PHE A 447 -8.42 2.06 3.86
CA PHE A 447 -7.31 1.11 3.85
C PHE A 447 -7.44 0.26 2.61
N ARG A 448 -6.36 0.14 1.83
CA ARG A 448 -6.28 -0.82 0.73
C ARG A 448 -5.10 -1.74 0.92
N PHE A 449 -5.36 -3.04 0.97
CA PHE A 449 -4.35 -4.06 1.24
C PHE A 449 -4.69 -5.35 0.48
N GLN A 450 -3.67 -6.15 0.21
CA GLN A 450 -3.79 -7.49 -0.34
C GLN A 450 -3.58 -8.47 0.80
N LEU A 451 -4.56 -9.34 1.02
CA LEU A 451 -4.48 -10.34 2.06
C LEU A 451 -3.59 -11.48 1.58
N LEU A 452 -2.52 -11.79 2.31
CA LEU A 452 -1.71 -12.97 2.03
C LEU A 452 -2.48 -14.21 2.53
N ALA A 453 -2.24 -15.39 1.94
CA ALA A 453 -3.02 -16.63 2.16
C ALA A 453 -3.19 -17.10 3.63
N THR A 454 -2.46 -16.50 4.56
CA THR A 454 -2.45 -16.71 6.01
C THR A 454 -3.61 -16.06 6.78
N GLN A 455 -3.77 -16.46 8.04
CA GLN A 455 -5.07 -16.55 8.73
C GLN A 455 -5.66 -15.25 9.29
N TYR A 456 -4.93 -14.14 9.46
CA TYR A 456 -5.51 -12.96 10.11
C TYR A 456 -4.94 -11.61 9.67
N PHE A 457 -5.80 -10.61 9.70
CA PHE A 457 -5.51 -9.20 9.45
C PHE A 457 -6.30 -8.34 10.45
N GLU A 458 -5.70 -7.25 10.92
CA GLU A 458 -6.31 -6.43 11.95
C GLU A 458 -6.08 -4.93 11.73
N ILE A 459 -7.15 -4.14 11.83
CA ILE A 459 -7.12 -2.68 11.92
C ILE A 459 -7.53 -2.30 13.33
N MET A 460 -6.66 -1.57 14.01
CA MET A 460 -6.86 -1.17 15.39
C MET A 460 -6.86 0.36 15.52
N PHE A 461 -7.89 0.86 16.17
CA PHE A 461 -8.11 2.25 16.54
C PHE A 461 -7.93 2.37 18.05
N SER A 462 -6.86 3.00 18.51
CA SER A 462 -6.46 2.99 19.92
C SER A 462 -6.16 4.39 20.47
N ASN A 463 -6.23 4.53 21.78
CA ASN A 463 -5.77 5.73 22.49
C ASN A 463 -4.24 5.81 22.65
N GLU A 464 -3.54 4.71 22.40
CA GLU A 464 -2.09 4.54 22.55
C GLU A 464 -1.45 4.10 21.23
N ALA A 465 -0.20 4.50 20.98
CA ALA A 465 0.51 4.15 19.74
C ALA A 465 0.82 2.64 19.64
N THR A 466 1.09 2.01 20.78
CA THR A 466 1.24 0.56 20.93
C THR A 466 0.22 0.07 21.95
N PHE A 467 -0.88 -0.49 21.47
CA PHE A 467 -1.93 -1.01 22.35
C PHE A 467 -1.41 -2.22 23.14
N ASN A 468 -1.60 -2.20 24.45
CA ASN A 468 -1.35 -3.33 25.32
C ASN A 468 -2.48 -3.40 26.35
N GLU A 469 -3.19 -4.54 26.35
CA GLU A 469 -4.33 -4.83 27.24
C GLU A 469 -3.99 -4.68 28.74
N SER A 470 -2.71 -4.80 29.11
CA SER A 470 -2.25 -4.63 30.50
C SER A 470 -2.06 -3.15 30.90
N SER A 471 -2.28 -2.21 29.97
CA SER A 471 -2.06 -0.79 30.20
C SER A 471 -3.31 -0.14 30.80
N PRO A 472 -3.19 0.53 31.95
CA PRO A 472 -4.32 1.18 32.60
C PRO A 472 -5.03 2.17 31.67
N GLY A 473 -6.32 1.98 31.45
CA GLY A 473 -7.10 2.87 30.59
C GLY A 473 -6.83 2.68 29.09
N ALA A 474 -6.18 1.57 28.69
CA ALA A 474 -6.09 1.19 27.29
C ALA A 474 -7.51 1.06 26.72
N THR A 475 -7.72 1.70 25.57
CA THR A 475 -8.97 1.59 24.84
C THR A 475 -8.66 1.36 23.37
N ALA A 476 -9.32 0.35 22.80
CA ALA A 476 -9.16 0.02 21.39
C ALA A 476 -10.46 -0.46 20.77
N LEU A 477 -10.74 -0.02 19.55
CA LEU A 477 -11.65 -0.65 18.61
C LEU A 477 -10.82 -1.44 17.61
N ILE A 478 -11.07 -2.73 17.53
CA ILE A 478 -10.31 -3.67 16.72
C ILE A 478 -11.24 -4.31 15.69
N ILE A 479 -10.82 -4.26 14.43
CA ILE A 479 -11.46 -4.90 13.30
C ILE A 479 -10.53 -6.02 12.86
N ASN A 480 -10.90 -7.25 13.21
CA ASN A 480 -10.07 -8.43 12.95
C ASN A 480 -10.76 -9.31 11.90
N ALA A 481 -10.10 -9.50 10.76
CA ALA A 481 -10.54 -10.39 9.70
C ALA A 481 -9.72 -11.68 9.76
N ASN A 482 -10.41 -12.81 9.97
CA ASN A 482 -9.79 -14.12 10.13
C ASN A 482 -10.36 -15.14 9.14
N ARG A 483 -9.48 -15.90 8.48
CA ARG A 483 -9.85 -16.98 7.57
C ARG A 483 -10.41 -18.15 8.35
N ASN A 484 -11.71 -18.41 8.22
CA ASN A 484 -12.28 -19.65 8.72
C ASN A 484 -11.89 -20.82 7.78
N ARG A 485 -11.99 -22.08 8.24
CA ARG A 485 -11.74 -23.28 7.41
C ARG A 485 -12.68 -23.40 6.20
N THR A 486 -13.74 -22.58 6.15
CA THR A 486 -14.67 -22.45 5.02
C THR A 486 -14.22 -21.32 4.06
N VAL A 487 -14.79 -21.29 2.85
CA VAL A 487 -14.44 -20.32 1.78
C VAL A 487 -14.66 -18.85 2.19
N TYR A 488 -15.30 -18.57 3.33
CA TYR A 488 -15.64 -17.22 3.76
C TYR A 488 -14.70 -16.69 4.85
N THR A 489 -14.45 -15.39 4.78
CA THR A 489 -13.73 -14.68 5.85
C THR A 489 -14.69 -14.17 6.90
N ASN A 490 -14.36 -14.44 8.16
CA ASN A 490 -15.09 -13.87 9.28
C ASN A 490 -14.41 -12.57 9.71
N VAL A 491 -15.17 -11.48 9.67
CA VAL A 491 -14.74 -10.19 10.21
C VAL A 491 -15.38 -10.05 11.58
N THR A 492 -14.56 -9.82 12.59
CA THR A 492 -14.95 -9.65 13.99
C THR A 492 -14.61 -8.23 14.42
N LEU A 493 -15.55 -7.59 15.11
CA LEU A 493 -15.32 -6.33 15.81
C LEU A 493 -15.14 -6.64 17.27
N LYS A 494 -14.08 -6.11 17.86
CA LYS A 494 -13.79 -6.22 19.30
C LYS A 494 -13.53 -4.85 19.86
N VAL A 495 -13.97 -4.63 21.09
CA VAL A 495 -13.74 -3.37 21.79
C VAL A 495 -13.08 -3.70 23.11
N PHE A 496 -11.92 -3.13 23.35
CA PHE A 496 -11.29 -3.15 24.66
C PHE A 496 -11.55 -1.83 25.35
N TYR A 497 -12.19 -1.86 26.51
CA TYR A 497 -12.33 -0.70 27.39
C TYR A 497 -12.48 -1.16 28.84
N SER A 498 -12.12 -0.33 29.82
CA SER A 498 -12.18 -0.70 31.26
C SER A 498 -11.47 -2.02 31.60
N ASP A 499 -10.31 -2.26 30.99
CA ASP A 499 -9.49 -3.47 31.16
C ASP A 499 -10.23 -4.79 30.82
N GLN A 500 -11.29 -4.70 30.01
CA GLN A 500 -12.09 -5.86 29.59
C GLN A 500 -12.42 -5.81 28.09
N TRP A 501 -12.56 -6.99 27.51
CA TRP A 501 -13.11 -7.16 26.18
C TRP A 501 -14.63 -7.07 26.23
N HIS A 502 -15.18 -6.14 25.46
CA HIS A 502 -16.61 -5.93 25.33
C HIS A 502 -17.02 -6.12 23.88
N ILE A 503 -18.14 -6.83 23.68
CA ILE A 503 -18.86 -7.00 22.41
C ILE A 503 -17.96 -7.56 21.29
N GLU A 504 -18.04 -8.88 21.08
CA GLU A 504 -17.50 -9.52 19.87
C GLU A 504 -18.65 -9.71 18.87
N GLU A 505 -18.75 -8.82 17.87
CA GLU A 505 -19.69 -8.98 16.76
C GLU A 505 -18.97 -9.58 15.56
N GLY A 506 -19.40 -10.76 15.12
CA GLY A 506 -18.87 -11.45 13.94
C GLY A 506 -19.82 -11.37 12.74
N ARG A 507 -19.31 -11.02 11.57
CA ARG A 507 -20.03 -11.09 10.29
C ARG A 507 -19.19 -11.85 9.26
N SER A 508 -19.84 -12.64 8.43
CA SER A 508 -19.19 -13.28 7.28
C SER A 508 -19.17 -12.31 6.10
N ALA A 509 -17.97 -12.01 5.60
CA ALA A 509 -17.77 -11.18 4.42
C ALA A 509 -17.61 -12.08 3.19
N LYS A 510 -18.67 -12.16 2.37
CA LYS A 510 -18.70 -13.03 1.18
C LYS A 510 -17.74 -12.56 0.08
N ASN A 511 -17.47 -11.27 0.01
CA ASN A 511 -16.61 -10.65 -1.00
C ASN A 511 -15.19 -10.37 -0.49
N PHE A 512 -14.78 -11.01 0.60
CA PHE A 512 -13.46 -10.84 1.20
C PHE A 512 -12.72 -12.18 1.11
N ILE A 513 -11.93 -12.33 0.06
CA ILE A 513 -11.21 -13.55 -0.29
C ILE A 513 -9.71 -13.33 0.00
N PHE A 514 -9.08 -14.27 0.69
CA PHE A 514 -7.63 -14.23 0.92
C PHE A 514 -6.89 -14.48 -0.39
N GLY A 515 -5.86 -13.67 -0.68
CA GLY A 515 -5.17 -13.60 -1.97
C GLY A 515 -5.56 -12.37 -2.79
N ASP A 516 -6.78 -11.86 -2.58
CA ASP A 516 -7.30 -10.69 -3.30
C ASP A 516 -6.95 -9.38 -2.60
N ALA A 517 -6.98 -8.31 -3.40
CA ALA A 517 -6.99 -6.95 -2.89
C ALA A 517 -8.34 -6.59 -2.29
N CYS A 518 -8.30 -5.79 -1.22
CA CYS A 518 -9.47 -5.35 -0.49
C CYS A 518 -9.38 -3.85 -0.17
N GLU A 519 -10.52 -3.16 -0.23
CA GLU A 519 -10.74 -1.84 0.36
C GLU A 519 -11.57 -1.96 1.64
N VAL A 520 -11.05 -1.44 2.76
CA VAL A 520 -11.82 -1.23 4.00
C VAL A 520 -12.03 0.26 4.19
N ARG A 521 -13.30 0.65 4.25
CA ARG A 521 -13.72 2.03 4.53
C ARG A 521 -14.40 2.11 5.87
N ILE A 522 -13.95 3.07 6.69
CA ILE A 522 -14.50 3.30 8.03
C ILE A 522 -14.93 4.75 8.14
N ASN A 523 -16.23 4.96 8.25
CA ASN A 523 -16.82 6.29 8.42
C ASN A 523 -17.30 6.48 9.85
N VAL A 524 -16.86 7.57 10.48
CA VAL A 524 -17.38 8.01 11.77
C VAL A 524 -18.64 8.81 11.52
N THR A 525 -19.82 8.24 11.75
CA THR A 525 -21.09 8.90 11.41
C THR A 525 -21.62 9.78 12.55
N LYS A 526 -21.47 9.32 13.79
CA LYS A 526 -21.84 10.04 15.02
C LYS A 526 -20.86 9.66 16.14
N GLN A 527 -20.99 10.30 17.30
CA GLN A 527 -20.11 10.16 18.47
C GLN A 527 -19.66 8.74 18.83
N PHE A 528 -20.54 7.76 18.64
CA PHE A 528 -20.32 6.35 18.99
C PHE A 528 -20.53 5.39 17.83
N PHE A 529 -20.68 5.92 16.61
CA PHE A 529 -21.25 5.17 15.50
C PHE A 529 -20.28 5.09 14.33
N TYR A 530 -19.84 3.87 14.04
CA TYR A 530 -18.90 3.55 12.98
C TYR A 530 -19.62 2.78 11.88
N ARG A 531 -19.42 3.20 10.64
CA ARG A 531 -19.89 2.45 9.47
C ARG A 531 -18.69 1.82 8.79
N ILE A 532 -18.64 0.49 8.78
CA ILE A 532 -17.51 -0.29 8.28
C ILE A 532 -17.95 -1.00 7.01
N GLN A 533 -17.36 -0.59 5.90
CA GLN A 533 -17.59 -1.16 4.59
C GLN A 533 -16.34 -1.89 4.12
N ILE A 534 -16.53 -3.05 3.52
CA ILE A 534 -15.46 -3.86 2.95
C ILE A 534 -15.84 -4.17 1.50
N ASN A 535 -15.03 -3.73 0.54
CA ASN A 535 -15.33 -3.80 -0.90
C ASN A 535 -16.76 -3.29 -1.20
N ASP A 536 -17.07 -2.10 -0.67
CA ASP A 536 -18.39 -1.43 -0.71
C ASP A 536 -19.56 -2.18 -0.03
N GLN A 537 -19.36 -3.41 0.45
CA GLN A 537 -20.34 -4.13 1.24
C GLN A 537 -20.36 -3.59 2.68
N ASP A 538 -21.52 -3.10 3.11
CA ASP A 538 -21.75 -2.70 4.50
C ASP A 538 -21.95 -3.94 5.38
N LEU A 539 -20.96 -4.27 6.21
CA LEU A 539 -20.98 -5.52 6.99
C LEU A 539 -21.75 -5.38 8.30
N PHE A 540 -21.60 -4.24 8.97
CA PHE A 540 -22.13 -4.01 10.32
C PHE A 540 -23.19 -2.90 10.36
N GLY A 541 -23.52 -2.28 9.23
CA GLY A 541 -24.39 -1.12 9.21
C GLY A 541 -23.78 0.02 10.01
N THR A 542 -24.60 0.65 10.86
CA THR A 542 -24.10 1.65 11.81
C THR A 542 -23.79 0.97 13.16
N TYR A 543 -22.55 0.55 13.36
CA TYR A 543 -22.11 -0.11 14.59
C TYR A 543 -22.01 0.92 15.73
N SER A 544 -22.81 0.72 16.79
CA SER A 544 -22.79 1.55 18.01
C SER A 544 -21.80 0.95 19.01
N ASN A 545 -20.66 1.60 19.18
CA ASN A 545 -19.65 1.18 20.15
C ASN A 545 -19.80 1.94 21.48
N SER A 546 -19.33 1.38 22.59
CA SER A 546 -19.04 2.11 23.82
C SER A 546 -17.84 3.05 23.72
N MET A 547 -16.91 2.84 22.78
CA MET A 547 -15.73 3.69 22.57
C MET A 547 -16.03 4.89 21.64
N PRO A 548 -16.07 6.12 22.15
CA PRO A 548 -16.20 7.32 21.33
C PRO A 548 -14.94 7.64 20.54
N PHE A 549 -15.16 8.29 19.41
CA PHE A 549 -14.10 8.58 18.45
C PHE A 549 -12.95 9.41 19.03
N CYS A 550 -13.19 10.29 20.00
CA CYS A 550 -12.16 11.20 20.49
C CYS A 550 -11.10 10.53 21.40
N TYR A 551 -11.36 9.30 21.87
CA TYR A 551 -10.32 8.50 22.53
C TYR A 551 -9.33 7.92 21.53
N ILE A 552 -9.70 7.82 20.25
CA ILE A 552 -8.82 7.32 19.21
C ILE A 552 -7.80 8.41 18.89
N LYS A 553 -6.53 8.11 19.19
CA LYS A 553 -5.38 8.93 18.85
C LYS A 553 -4.50 8.27 17.80
N ASN A 554 -4.55 6.96 17.70
CA ASN A 554 -3.69 6.18 16.83
C ASN A 554 -4.50 5.17 16.05
N VAL A 555 -4.05 4.93 14.83
CA VAL A 555 -4.58 3.89 13.95
C VAL A 555 -3.42 3.05 13.47
N THR A 556 -3.50 1.75 13.75
CA THR A 556 -2.48 0.78 13.40
C THR A 556 -3.09 -0.34 12.60
N VAL A 557 -2.31 -0.88 11.68
CA VAL A 557 -2.70 -2.02 10.86
C VAL A 557 -1.66 -3.10 11.06
N GLN A 558 -2.10 -4.31 11.43
CA GLN A 558 -1.23 -5.44 11.73
C GLN A 558 -1.75 -6.76 11.13
N GLY A 559 -0.89 -7.77 11.08
CA GLY A 559 -1.19 -9.07 10.49
C GLY A 559 -0.59 -9.25 9.09
N ASN A 560 -1.03 -10.30 8.40
CA ASN A 560 -0.40 -10.74 7.15
C ASN A 560 -1.13 -10.17 5.93
N ALA A 561 -1.02 -8.86 5.75
CA ALA A 561 -1.51 -8.18 4.57
C ALA A 561 -0.42 -7.26 4.02
N THR A 562 -0.32 -7.22 2.69
CA THR A 562 0.54 -6.26 1.99
C THR A 562 -0.26 -5.01 1.75
N LEU A 563 0.13 -3.90 2.37
CA LEU A 563 -0.51 -2.62 2.11
C LEU A 563 -0.28 -2.22 0.66
N LEU A 564 -1.35 -1.86 -0.03
CA LEU A 564 -1.30 -1.50 -1.44
C LEU A 564 -1.11 0.02 -1.61
N GLU A 565 -1.61 0.82 -0.66
CA GLU A 565 -1.40 2.26 -0.59
C GLU A 565 -1.38 2.75 0.86
N ASN A 566 -0.66 3.84 1.16
CA ASN A 566 -0.72 4.49 2.47
C ASN A 566 -2.16 4.79 2.88
N PRO A 567 -2.61 4.44 4.10
CA PRO A 567 -3.99 4.63 4.48
C PRO A 567 -4.38 6.11 4.39
N VAL A 568 -5.54 6.38 3.81
CA VAL A 568 -6.02 7.74 3.60
C VAL A 568 -6.93 8.13 4.76
N TYR A 569 -6.57 9.22 5.43
CA TYR A 569 -7.40 9.86 6.44
C TYR A 569 -8.00 11.15 5.87
N LEU A 570 -9.33 11.17 5.71
CA LEU A 570 -10.08 12.33 5.27
C LEU A 570 -10.78 12.98 6.45
N GLN A 571 -10.24 14.12 6.87
CA GLN A 571 -10.87 14.97 7.88
C GLN A 571 -11.97 15.85 7.25
N PRO A 572 -13.13 16.04 7.90
CA PRO A 572 -14.18 16.92 7.38
C PRO A 572 -13.70 18.38 7.26
N LYS A 573 -13.99 19.02 6.12
CA LYS A 573 -13.56 20.40 5.80
C LYS A 573 -14.18 21.48 6.70
N ASN A 574 -15.36 21.21 7.27
CA ASN A 574 -16.02 22.14 8.19
C ASN A 574 -15.90 21.58 9.61
N LYS A 575 -15.11 22.25 10.46
CA LYS A 575 -15.32 22.18 11.91
C LYS A 575 -16.74 22.68 12.15
N LEU A 576 -17.72 21.78 12.27
CA LEU A 576 -18.95 22.11 12.97
C LEU A 576 -18.51 22.69 14.31
N SER A 577 -18.73 24.00 14.49
CA SER A 577 -18.52 24.68 15.77
C SER A 577 -19.17 23.80 16.82
N SER A 578 -18.37 23.22 17.73
CA SER A 578 -18.97 22.50 18.85
C SER A 578 -19.94 23.46 19.53
N GLN A 579 -21.12 22.97 19.91
CA GLN A 579 -22.07 23.71 20.73
C GLN A 579 -21.52 23.98 22.14
N PHE A 580 -20.32 23.49 22.44
CA PHE A 580 -19.64 23.61 23.72
C PHE A 580 -18.23 24.17 23.57
N ILE A 581 -17.83 24.94 24.56
CA ILE A 581 -16.47 25.38 24.80
C ILE A 581 -15.94 24.47 25.91
N THR A 582 -15.10 23.50 25.53
CA THR A 582 -14.47 22.56 26.45
C THR A 582 -13.02 22.97 26.71
N LYS A 583 -12.65 23.17 27.97
CA LYS A 583 -11.26 23.38 28.40
C LYS A 583 -10.80 22.18 29.21
N ARG A 584 -9.80 21.45 28.67
CA ARG A 584 -9.02 20.50 29.47
C ARG A 584 -8.04 21.26 30.35
N LEU A 585 -7.99 20.90 31.63
CA LEU A 585 -7.08 21.47 32.60
C LEU A 585 -5.72 20.80 32.50
N GLY A 586 -4.65 21.59 32.44
CA GLY A 586 -3.27 21.08 32.42
C GLY A 586 -2.83 20.49 33.76
N ASN A 587 -3.38 21.01 34.86
CA ASN A 587 -3.13 20.57 36.23
C ASN A 587 -4.46 20.20 36.91
N LYS A 588 -4.43 19.28 37.87
CA LYS A 588 -5.60 18.95 38.68
C LYS A 588 -5.94 20.11 39.63
N LEU A 589 -7.22 20.33 39.86
CA LEU A 589 -7.70 21.37 40.78
C LEU A 589 -7.49 21.00 42.24
N ASN A 590 -7.31 21.97 43.12
CA ASN A 590 -7.13 21.79 44.55
C ASN A 590 -8.12 22.63 45.35
N TYR A 591 -8.19 22.40 46.66
CA TYR A 591 -8.90 23.32 47.55
C TYR A 591 -8.23 24.69 47.52
N GLY A 592 -9.02 25.75 47.39
CA GLY A 592 -8.55 27.12 47.23
C GLY A 592 -8.31 27.54 45.80
N ASP A 593 -8.30 26.62 44.83
CA ASP A 593 -8.19 27.03 43.43
C ASP A 593 -9.45 27.77 42.99
N ILE A 594 -9.26 28.77 42.12
CA ILE A 594 -10.33 29.58 41.55
C ILE A 594 -10.39 29.31 40.05
N ILE A 595 -11.52 28.79 39.59
CA ILE A 595 -11.82 28.73 38.17
C ILE A 595 -12.37 30.09 37.75
N VAL A 596 -11.71 30.74 36.80
CA VAL A 596 -12.12 32.03 36.25
C VAL A 596 -12.66 31.83 34.84
N LEU A 597 -13.91 32.21 34.63
CA LEU A 597 -14.56 32.26 33.32
C LEU A 597 -14.85 33.71 32.95
N SER A 598 -14.25 34.20 31.86
CA SER A 598 -14.43 35.58 31.38
C SER A 598 -14.98 35.58 29.97
N GLY A 599 -15.94 36.44 29.66
CA GLY A 599 -16.55 36.48 28.33
C GLY A 599 -17.89 37.21 28.32
N LYS A 600 -18.56 37.22 27.16
CA LYS A 600 -19.83 37.93 26.96
C LYS A 600 -20.99 36.93 26.87
N ILE A 601 -21.98 37.10 27.74
CA ILE A 601 -23.19 36.27 27.69
C ILE A 601 -24.06 36.72 26.52
N ILE A 602 -24.42 35.84 25.58
CA ILE A 602 -25.17 36.22 24.36
C ILE A 602 -26.67 36.06 24.57
N ASN A 603 -27.06 34.93 25.16
CA ASN A 603 -28.45 34.56 25.36
C ASN A 603 -28.63 34.08 26.81
N VAL A 604 -29.57 34.69 27.54
CA VAL A 604 -30.01 34.16 28.84
C VAL A 604 -31.16 33.21 28.54
N SER A 605 -30.84 31.98 28.16
CA SER A 605 -31.76 30.88 28.44
C SER A 605 -32.15 30.91 29.92
N ASN A 606 -33.25 30.25 30.30
CA ASN A 606 -33.72 30.19 31.70
C ASN A 606 -32.64 29.73 32.73
N TYR A 607 -31.51 29.18 32.27
CA TYR A 607 -30.32 28.86 33.05
C TYR A 607 -29.07 28.82 32.16
N PHE A 608 -27.91 28.99 32.79
CA PHE A 608 -26.56 28.90 32.22
C PHE A 608 -25.81 27.74 32.92
N PRO A 609 -25.64 26.57 32.27
CA PRO A 609 -24.95 25.44 32.88
C PRO A 609 -23.43 25.52 32.66
N ILE A 610 -22.68 25.27 33.73
CA ILE A 610 -21.24 25.05 33.71
C ILE A 610 -21.00 23.64 34.20
N TYR A 611 -20.39 22.81 33.38
CA TYR A 611 -20.10 21.43 33.72
C TYR A 611 -18.65 21.32 34.19
N LEU A 612 -18.47 20.86 35.43
CA LEU A 612 -17.19 20.50 36.01
C LEU A 612 -17.09 18.97 35.94
N ASN A 613 -16.29 18.48 34.99
CA ASN A 613 -16.34 17.09 34.58
C ASN A 613 -15.07 16.33 34.96
N HIS A 614 -15.27 15.06 35.27
CA HIS A 614 -14.26 14.03 35.13
C HIS A 614 -14.46 13.40 33.75
N GLN A 615 -13.61 13.77 32.79
CA GLN A 615 -13.74 13.43 31.36
C GLN A 615 -14.90 14.11 30.61
N SER A 616 -14.64 14.55 29.39
CA SER A 616 -15.62 15.29 28.58
C SER A 616 -16.82 14.41 28.17
N LYS A 617 -18.03 14.95 28.28
CA LYS A 617 -19.27 14.35 27.74
C LYS A 617 -19.26 14.17 26.23
N GLU A 618 -18.49 14.99 25.51
CA GLU A 618 -18.22 14.81 24.07
C GLU A 618 -17.39 13.56 23.79
N CYS A 619 -16.84 12.95 24.84
CA CYS A 619 -15.82 11.93 24.77
C CYS A 619 -16.10 10.66 25.54
N SER A 620 -17.27 10.43 26.11
CA SER A 620 -17.57 9.17 26.80
C SER A 620 -19.06 8.88 26.82
N LYS A 621 -19.49 7.62 26.74
CA LYS A 621 -20.83 7.21 27.21
C LYS A 621 -20.91 7.20 28.75
N ILE A 622 -19.74 7.21 29.38
CA ILE A 622 -19.47 7.10 30.81
C ILE A 622 -18.76 8.39 31.21
N TRP A 623 -19.51 9.47 31.41
CA TRP A 623 -18.96 10.73 31.91
C TRP A 623 -19.55 11.03 33.29
N ASP A 624 -18.73 11.61 34.15
CA ASP A 624 -19.15 12.05 35.46
C ASP A 624 -19.15 13.58 35.48
N ASP A 625 -20.36 14.16 35.56
CA ASP A 625 -20.54 15.57 35.86
C ASP A 625 -20.40 15.73 37.38
N VAL A 626 -19.14 15.88 37.83
CA VAL A 626 -18.76 16.05 39.25
C VAL A 626 -19.60 17.16 39.89
N ALA A 627 -19.80 18.26 39.16
CA ALA A 627 -20.80 19.25 39.46
C ALA A 627 -21.23 19.99 38.20
N THR A 628 -22.54 20.11 37.99
CA THR A 628 -23.14 21.01 37.01
C THR A 628 -23.73 22.20 37.74
N LEU A 629 -23.14 23.37 37.56
CA LEU A 629 -23.62 24.62 38.14
C LEU A 629 -24.58 25.28 37.14
N GLN A 630 -25.88 25.23 37.42
CA GLN A 630 -26.91 25.89 36.61
C GLN A 630 -27.23 27.26 37.21
N LEU A 631 -26.49 28.28 36.78
CA LEU A 631 -26.72 29.65 37.22
C LEU A 631 -27.97 30.20 36.55
N LYS A 632 -28.91 30.75 37.33
CA LYS A 632 -30.15 31.35 36.82
C LYS A 632 -30.19 32.82 37.22
N SER A 633 -30.58 33.70 36.29
CA SER A 633 -30.80 35.10 36.62
C SER A 633 -32.04 35.23 37.50
N GLN A 634 -31.91 35.89 38.66
CA GLN A 634 -33.01 36.15 39.61
C GLN A 634 -33.76 34.92 40.13
N LYS A 635 -33.20 33.72 39.94
CA LYS A 635 -33.74 32.46 40.47
C LYS A 635 -32.66 31.71 41.23
N PRO A 636 -33.04 30.80 42.13
CA PRO A 636 -32.07 30.01 42.87
C PRO A 636 -31.20 29.20 41.91
N THR A 637 -29.89 29.22 42.16
CA THR A 637 -28.91 28.42 41.44
C THR A 637 -29.15 26.95 41.75
N MET A 638 -29.12 26.11 40.72
CA MET A 638 -29.27 24.66 40.89
C MET A 638 -27.91 24.01 40.69
N CYS A 639 -27.52 23.17 41.64
CA CYS A 639 -26.34 22.32 41.52
C CYS A 639 -26.80 20.90 41.27
N VAL A 640 -26.26 20.30 40.23
CA VAL A 640 -26.73 19.02 39.71
C VAL A 640 -25.53 18.11 39.57
N HIS A 641 -25.62 16.87 40.05
CA HIS A 641 -24.55 15.89 39.99
C HIS A 641 -25.00 14.67 39.18
N HIS A 642 -24.11 14.14 38.36
CA HIS A 642 -24.34 12.93 37.60
C HIS A 642 -23.08 12.09 37.55
N LEU A 643 -23.09 10.98 38.28
CA LEU A 643 -22.07 9.95 38.18
C LEU A 643 -22.64 8.82 37.33
N HIS A 644 -21.91 8.35 36.33
CA HIS A 644 -22.37 7.32 35.39
C HIS A 644 -22.84 6.03 36.08
N MET A 645 -22.23 5.68 37.22
CA MET A 645 -22.61 4.49 38.00
C MET A 645 -23.85 4.71 38.88
N GLU A 646 -24.38 5.94 38.95
CA GLU A 646 -25.63 6.25 39.62
C GLU A 646 -26.76 6.38 38.60
N LYS A 647 -27.89 5.76 38.90
CA LYS A 647 -29.01 5.66 37.95
C LYS A 647 -29.80 6.97 37.79
N ALA A 648 -29.56 7.96 38.64
CA ALA A 648 -30.34 9.19 38.70
C ALA A 648 -29.46 10.41 38.94
N TRP A 649 -29.94 11.56 38.45
CA TRP A 649 -29.36 12.86 38.73
C TRP A 649 -29.74 13.31 40.13
N THR A 650 -28.77 13.73 40.95
CA THR A 650 -29.07 14.33 42.27
C THR A 650 -29.09 15.86 42.14
N ASN A 651 -30.21 16.46 42.53
CA ASN A 651 -30.41 17.91 42.48
C ASN A 651 -30.30 18.52 43.88
N LEU A 652 -29.40 19.49 44.03
CA LEU A 652 -29.25 20.32 45.23
C LEU A 652 -29.61 21.77 44.88
N ASN A 653 -30.73 22.23 45.42
CA ASN A 653 -31.14 23.63 45.27
C ASN A 653 -30.32 24.50 46.22
N SER A 654 -29.57 25.45 45.67
CA SER A 654 -29.00 26.54 46.46
C SER A 654 -30.08 27.57 46.77
N LYS A 655 -29.96 28.30 47.89
CA LYS A 655 -30.80 29.50 48.14
C LYS A 655 -30.28 30.75 47.42
N SER A 656 -29.10 30.66 46.81
CA SER A 656 -28.36 31.77 46.23
C SER A 656 -28.87 32.09 44.82
N SER A 657 -29.20 33.37 44.58
CA SER A 657 -29.55 33.90 43.27
C SER A 657 -28.54 34.95 42.82
N PHE A 658 -28.34 35.08 41.52
CA PHE A 658 -27.41 36.04 40.93
C PHE A 658 -28.10 36.91 39.89
N ASN A 659 -27.63 38.13 39.72
CA ASN A 659 -28.08 39.02 38.67
C ASN A 659 -27.17 38.87 37.44
N ILE A 660 -27.65 38.11 36.45
CA ILE A 660 -26.94 37.87 35.19
C ILE A 660 -27.62 38.68 34.09
N TYR A 661 -26.86 39.56 33.45
CA TYR A 661 -27.34 40.44 32.39
C TYR A 661 -26.87 39.94 31.00
N PRO A 662 -27.79 39.76 30.02
CA PRO A 662 -27.39 39.42 28.66
C PRO A 662 -26.54 40.53 28.04
N ASN A 663 -25.71 40.15 27.09
CA ASN A 663 -24.84 41.01 26.29
C ASN A 663 -23.86 41.88 27.09
N LYS A 664 -23.63 41.57 28.37
CA LYS A 664 -22.58 42.19 29.17
C LYS A 664 -21.38 41.27 29.31
N GLN A 665 -20.20 41.88 29.41
CA GLN A 665 -19.00 41.16 29.83
C GLN A 665 -19.22 40.70 31.28
N MET A 666 -18.90 39.44 31.55
CA MET A 666 -19.00 38.82 32.86
C MET A 666 -17.69 38.14 33.20
N LYS A 667 -17.22 38.36 34.43
CA LYS A 667 -16.18 37.56 35.08
C LYS A 667 -16.84 36.72 36.17
N LEU A 668 -16.89 35.42 35.94
CA LEU A 668 -17.38 34.44 36.90
C LEU A 668 -16.18 33.75 37.55
N GLU A 669 -16.19 33.67 38.87
CA GLU A 669 -15.14 33.02 39.64
C GLU A 669 -15.76 31.92 40.50
N ILE A 670 -15.25 30.70 40.41
CA ILE A 670 -15.69 29.54 41.18
C ILE A 670 -14.54 29.12 42.10
N LEU A 671 -14.70 29.33 43.40
CA LEU A 671 -13.77 28.90 44.45
C LEU A 671 -14.10 27.48 44.90
N LEU A 672 -13.07 26.65 44.94
CA LEU A 672 -13.11 25.28 45.43
C LEU A 672 -12.78 25.25 46.93
N ALA A 673 -13.71 25.63 47.80
CA ALA A 673 -13.47 25.62 49.25
C ALA A 673 -13.47 24.18 49.81
N ASN A 674 -13.00 23.94 51.03
CA ASN A 674 -12.94 22.56 51.57
C ASN A 674 -14.31 21.88 51.76
N ASN A 675 -15.39 22.66 51.83
CA ASN A 675 -16.75 22.24 52.14
C ASN A 675 -17.69 22.33 50.92
N GLY A 676 -17.21 22.82 49.77
CA GLY A 676 -18.02 22.91 48.55
C GLY A 676 -17.59 24.02 47.58
N PHE A 677 -18.48 24.31 46.66
CA PHE A 677 -18.28 25.30 45.60
C PHE A 677 -18.86 26.66 46.02
N TYR A 678 -18.05 27.70 45.91
CA TYR A 678 -18.45 29.10 46.10
C TYR A 678 -18.33 29.84 44.79
N VAL A 679 -19.23 30.77 44.54
CA VAL A 679 -19.25 31.56 43.30
C VAL A 679 -19.31 33.02 43.63
N ARG A 680 -18.61 33.84 42.84
CA ARG A 680 -18.85 35.28 42.74
C ARG A 680 -18.83 35.73 41.29
N ILE A 681 -19.57 36.81 41.02
CA ILE A 681 -19.67 37.42 39.69
C ILE A 681 -19.18 38.85 39.80
N ASN A 682 -18.32 39.29 38.88
CA ASN A 682 -17.85 40.68 38.77
C ASN A 682 -17.33 41.28 40.10
N SER A 683 -16.59 40.49 40.88
CA SER A 683 -16.02 40.89 42.18
C SER A 683 -17.03 41.12 43.32
N GLU A 684 -18.23 40.57 43.23
CA GLU A 684 -19.17 40.45 44.36
C GLU A 684 -18.66 39.51 45.49
N ASN A 685 -19.38 39.45 46.60
CA ASN A 685 -19.05 38.55 47.72
C ASN A 685 -19.17 37.07 47.32
N TRP A 686 -18.29 36.24 47.90
CA TRP A 686 -18.34 34.80 47.72
C TRP A 686 -19.63 34.21 48.28
N THR A 687 -20.39 33.57 47.41
CA THR A 687 -21.68 33.00 47.75
C THR A 687 -21.64 31.47 47.63
N PRO A 688 -21.99 30.70 48.68
CA PRO A 688 -22.00 29.25 48.61
C PRO A 688 -23.07 28.76 47.62
N ILE A 689 -22.69 27.82 46.76
CA ILE A 689 -23.61 27.21 45.80
C ILE A 689 -24.06 25.83 46.28
N CYS A 690 -23.13 24.88 46.38
CA CYS A 690 -23.41 23.52 46.80
C CYS A 690 -22.21 22.87 47.49
N PRO A 691 -22.45 21.93 48.43
CA PRO A 691 -21.39 21.10 48.98
C PRO A 691 -20.82 20.16 47.91
N TYR A 692 -19.66 19.55 48.19
CA TYR A 692 -19.21 18.43 47.38
C TYR A 692 -20.20 17.27 47.47
N TYR A 693 -20.49 16.67 46.33
CA TYR A 693 -21.42 15.56 46.25
C TYR A 693 -20.84 14.31 46.90
N THR A 694 -21.63 13.66 47.74
CA THR A 694 -21.31 12.33 48.28
C THR A 694 -22.20 11.33 47.56
N PRO A 695 -21.62 10.35 46.84
CA PRO A 695 -22.40 9.35 46.11
C PRO A 695 -23.41 8.64 47.01
N GLU A 696 -24.62 8.44 46.50
CA GLU A 696 -25.66 7.63 47.14
C GLU A 696 -25.23 6.16 47.16
N ASN A 697 -24.63 5.70 46.07
CA ASN A 697 -24.04 4.38 46.02
C ASN A 697 -22.69 4.37 46.76
N LYS A 698 -22.70 3.88 48.01
CA LYS A 698 -21.51 3.75 48.85
C LYS A 698 -20.42 2.84 48.27
N SER A 699 -20.73 2.02 47.27
CA SER A 699 -19.70 1.27 46.53
C SER A 699 -18.83 2.18 45.65
N ILE A 700 -19.32 3.39 45.30
CA ILE A 700 -18.57 4.39 44.52
C ILE A 700 -17.65 5.17 45.46
N ALA A 701 -18.22 5.82 46.48
CA ALA A 701 -17.44 6.47 47.54
C ALA A 701 -18.22 6.61 48.84
N THR A 702 -17.50 6.58 49.96
CA THR A 702 -18.04 6.88 51.31
C THR A 702 -17.78 8.33 51.74
N LYS A 703 -17.07 9.11 50.91
CA LYS A 703 -16.69 10.51 51.14
C LYS A 703 -17.10 11.39 49.95
N PRO A 704 -17.24 12.71 50.15
CA PRO A 704 -17.53 13.63 49.06
C PRO A 704 -16.46 13.64 47.97
N ILE A 705 -16.89 13.82 46.72
CA ILE A 705 -16.03 13.87 45.54
C ILE A 705 -15.19 15.16 45.56
N PRO A 706 -13.86 15.08 45.57
CA PRO A 706 -13.00 16.24 45.74
C PRO A 706 -12.73 17.03 44.44
N PRO A 707 -12.18 18.25 44.51
CA PRO A 707 -11.90 19.09 43.34
C PRO A 707 -10.95 18.50 42.31
N TRP A 708 -9.92 17.77 42.71
CA TRP A 708 -8.90 17.22 41.81
C TRP A 708 -9.43 16.13 40.88
N VAL A 709 -10.68 15.70 41.07
CA VAL A 709 -11.41 14.86 40.12
C VAL A 709 -11.65 15.61 38.81
N ILE A 710 -11.92 16.91 38.89
CA ILE A 710 -12.30 17.76 37.75
C ILE A 710 -11.06 17.99 36.89
N ASP A 711 -11.17 17.61 35.61
CA ASP A 711 -10.12 17.85 34.61
C ASP A 711 -10.64 18.47 33.32
N HIS A 712 -11.96 18.59 33.16
CA HIS A 712 -12.58 19.32 32.06
C HIS A 712 -13.59 20.32 32.62
N ILE A 713 -13.61 21.50 32.01
CA ILE A 713 -14.64 22.51 32.22
C ILE A 713 -15.35 22.70 30.89
N ILE A 714 -16.67 22.55 30.89
CA ILE A 714 -17.49 22.69 29.69
C ILE A 714 -18.52 23.80 29.91
N VAL A 715 -18.62 24.69 28.92
CA VAL A 715 -19.59 25.78 28.87
C VAL A 715 -20.31 25.74 27.54
N HIS A 716 -21.60 26.02 27.49
CA HIS A 716 -22.34 26.07 26.22
C HIS A 716 -21.90 27.29 25.38
N ALA A 717 -21.57 27.10 24.10
CA ALA A 717 -21.09 28.16 23.20
C ALA A 717 -22.20 29.18 22.88
N ASP A 718 -23.44 28.72 22.78
CA ASP A 718 -24.60 29.59 22.50
C ASP A 718 -24.94 30.55 23.64
N THR A 719 -24.40 30.33 24.84
CA THR A 719 -24.59 31.21 25.99
C THR A 719 -23.44 32.18 26.22
N PHE A 720 -22.22 31.87 25.75
CA PHE A 720 -21.00 32.62 26.08
C PHE A 720 -20.09 32.77 24.84
N THR A 721 -19.84 34.02 24.42
CA THR A 721 -18.86 34.35 23.36
C THR A 721 -17.56 34.86 23.96
N ASN A 722 -16.47 34.62 23.23
CA ASN A 722 -15.11 35.04 23.62
C ASN A 722 -14.73 34.54 25.02
N THR A 723 -15.15 33.31 25.33
CA THR A 723 -14.96 32.69 26.64
C THR A 723 -13.51 32.32 26.84
N GLU A 724 -12.91 32.87 27.88
CA GLU A 724 -11.62 32.45 28.40
C GLU A 724 -11.84 31.70 29.71
N ILE A 725 -11.28 30.48 29.78
CA ILE A 725 -11.29 29.65 30.99
C ILE A 725 -9.85 29.50 31.47
N ARG A 726 -9.58 29.97 32.69
CA ARG A 726 -8.28 29.86 33.36
C ARG A 726 -8.46 29.47 34.82
N VAL A 727 -7.38 28.93 35.42
CA VAL A 727 -7.35 28.55 36.83
C VAL A 727 -6.34 29.44 37.53
N GLU A 728 -6.76 30.11 38.59
CA GLU A 728 -5.92 30.92 39.46
C GLU A 728 -5.70 30.20 40.80
N GLU A 729 -4.50 30.33 41.36
CA GLU A 729 -4.19 29.88 42.70
C GLU A 729 -4.46 30.99 43.70
N THR A 730 -5.18 30.69 44.79
CA THR A 730 -5.28 31.64 45.90
C THR A 730 -3.95 31.71 46.63
N SER A 731 -3.36 32.91 46.72
CA SER A 731 -2.33 33.14 47.73
C SER A 731 -2.98 33.02 49.10
N SER A 732 -2.32 32.32 50.04
CA SER A 732 -2.81 32.09 51.41
C SER A 732 -3.15 33.39 52.17
N THR A 733 -2.71 34.54 51.66
CA THR A 733 -2.97 35.88 52.21
C THR A 733 -4.22 36.58 51.64
N ALA A 734 -4.84 36.08 50.56
CA ALA A 734 -5.90 36.81 49.84
C ALA A 734 -7.34 36.48 50.27
N VAL A 735 -7.53 35.56 51.22
CA VAL A 735 -8.87 35.11 51.66
C VAL A 735 -9.32 35.88 52.91
N HIS A 736 -9.41 37.21 52.80
CA HIS A 736 -10.05 38.04 53.82
C HIS A 736 -10.88 39.16 53.22
N ARG A 737 -12.21 38.99 53.29
CA ARG A 737 -13.20 39.90 53.90
C ARG A 737 -14.56 39.64 53.27
N GLN A 738 -15.45 39.02 54.03
CA GLN A 738 -16.87 39.27 53.88
C GLN A 738 -17.15 40.49 54.78
N THR A 739 -17.41 41.64 54.18
CA THR A 739 -17.98 42.77 54.92
C THR A 739 -19.48 42.49 55.04
N ASP A 740 -19.87 41.90 56.16
CA ASP A 740 -21.27 41.98 56.58
C ASP A 740 -21.41 43.27 57.41
N ASP A 741 -22.45 44.03 57.08
CA ASP A 741 -22.84 45.26 57.74
C ASP A 741 -22.92 45.12 59.26
N GLU A 742 -22.53 46.21 59.92
CA GLU A 742 -22.70 46.57 61.33
C GLU A 742 -23.54 45.62 62.20
N ASN A 743 -22.96 44.50 62.66
CA ASN A 743 -23.11 44.01 64.03
C ASN A 743 -22.17 42.82 64.30
N LYS A 744 -21.45 42.93 65.42
CA LYS A 744 -20.40 42.03 65.94
C LYS A 744 -20.66 40.53 65.69
N GLN A 745 -20.08 39.98 64.63
CA GLN A 745 -19.76 38.55 64.57
C GLN A 745 -18.43 38.40 63.82
N GLU A 746 -17.43 37.81 64.50
CA GLU A 746 -16.09 37.60 63.96
C GLU A 746 -16.17 36.93 62.58
N SER A 747 -15.59 37.57 61.56
CA SER A 747 -15.51 37.03 60.22
C SER A 747 -14.73 35.71 60.25
N LYS A 748 -15.44 34.58 60.16
CA LYS A 748 -14.78 33.28 60.08
C LYS A 748 -14.07 33.18 58.72
N PRO A 749 -12.75 32.96 58.68
CA PRO A 749 -12.04 32.75 57.42
C PRO A 749 -12.64 31.55 56.69
N PHE A 750 -12.71 31.62 55.36
CA PHE A 750 -13.10 30.46 54.56
C PHE A 750 -12.09 29.34 54.84
N PRO A 751 -12.54 28.14 55.25
CA PRO A 751 -11.62 27.07 55.53
C PRO A 751 -11.04 26.52 54.22
N VAL A 752 -9.88 27.02 53.84
CA VAL A 752 -9.12 26.54 52.68
C VAL A 752 -8.00 25.64 53.20
N LYS A 753 -8.16 24.32 53.10
CA LYS A 753 -7.11 23.35 53.42
C LYS A 753 -6.56 22.77 52.12
N ARG A 754 -5.54 23.40 51.53
CA ARG A 754 -4.84 22.85 50.35
C ARG A 754 -4.26 21.48 50.68
N ILE A 755 -4.47 20.51 49.79
CA ILE A 755 -3.78 19.21 49.88
C ILE A 755 -2.50 19.29 49.06
N GLN A 756 -1.38 18.87 49.63
CA GLN A 756 -0.13 18.81 48.87
C GLN A 756 -0.17 17.57 47.95
N TYR A 757 0.00 17.79 46.65
CA TYR A 757 0.05 16.71 45.68
C TYR A 757 1.26 16.86 44.77
N THR A 758 1.77 15.73 44.28
CA THR A 758 2.87 15.67 43.33
C THR A 758 2.50 14.71 42.21
N GLN A 759 2.69 15.15 40.98
CA GLN A 759 2.42 14.36 39.80
C GLN A 759 3.70 13.63 39.36
N ILE A 760 3.58 12.37 38.96
CA ILE A 760 4.66 11.58 38.37
C ILE A 760 4.56 11.74 36.85
N VAL A 761 5.70 12.00 36.19
CA VAL A 761 5.75 12.20 34.73
C VAL A 761 5.57 10.87 34.01
N GLU A 762 4.52 10.74 33.20
CA GLU A 762 4.45 9.71 32.17
C GLU A 762 5.26 10.19 30.96
N ASN A 763 6.54 9.81 30.87
CA ASN A 763 7.34 10.16 29.70
C ASN A 763 6.90 9.26 28.53
N ASN A 764 6.25 9.85 27.52
CA ASN A 764 5.55 9.18 26.41
C ASN A 764 6.37 8.16 25.59
N THR A 765 7.67 8.01 25.84
CA THR A 765 8.58 7.25 24.96
C THR A 765 9.13 5.95 25.56
N THR A 766 9.03 5.68 26.86
CA THR A 766 9.40 4.36 27.43
C THR A 766 8.68 4.08 28.76
N ARG A 767 7.73 3.14 28.74
CA ARG A 767 6.95 2.65 29.92
C ARG A 767 7.78 1.79 30.90
N VAL A 768 9.00 2.21 31.24
CA VAL A 768 9.82 1.51 32.24
C VAL A 768 10.33 2.52 33.26
N GLN A 769 9.43 3.18 33.98
CA GLN A 769 9.79 3.82 35.26
C GLN A 769 9.41 2.90 36.40
N VAL A 770 10.12 1.78 36.51
CA VAL A 770 10.14 1.00 37.73
C VAL A 770 11.54 1.11 38.31
N ASP A 771 11.64 1.20 39.65
CA ASP A 771 12.86 1.47 40.42
C ASP A 771 13.21 2.96 40.57
N TYR A 772 12.28 3.72 41.17
CA TYR A 772 12.52 5.10 41.63
C TYR A 772 12.23 5.25 43.14
N VAL A 773 12.69 6.35 43.72
CA VAL A 773 12.51 6.65 45.14
C VAL A 773 11.68 7.91 45.31
N VAL A 774 10.65 7.85 46.15
CA VAL A 774 9.85 9.01 46.58
C VAL A 774 10.29 9.42 47.97
N LEU A 775 10.65 10.69 48.12
CA LEU A 775 11.02 11.32 49.38
C LEU A 775 9.87 12.23 49.81
N VAL A 776 9.35 12.02 51.02
CA VAL A 776 8.33 12.89 51.63
C VAL A 776 8.85 13.41 52.95
N ASN A 777 9.16 14.71 53.01
CA ASN A 777 9.65 15.38 54.21
C ASN A 777 8.59 16.32 54.76
N MET A 778 8.35 16.29 56.07
CA MET A 778 7.45 17.22 56.75
C MET A 778 7.87 17.49 58.18
N THR A 779 7.50 18.66 58.69
CA THR A 779 7.70 19.04 60.10
C THR A 779 6.36 19.40 60.73
N LEU A 780 5.92 18.60 61.70
CA LEU A 780 4.68 18.78 62.45
C LEU A 780 4.91 19.60 63.74
N GLN A 781 3.85 20.21 64.29
CA GLN A 781 3.90 20.84 65.61
C GLN A 781 3.94 19.81 66.76
N GLU A 782 4.53 20.18 67.91
CA GLU A 782 4.85 19.26 69.03
C GLU A 782 3.65 18.64 69.77
N HIS A 783 2.42 19.08 69.51
CA HIS A 783 1.22 18.68 70.26
C HIS A 783 0.25 17.90 69.37
N PHE A 784 0.36 16.56 69.37
CA PHE A 784 -0.52 15.67 68.62
C PHE A 784 -1.79 15.33 69.41
N LYS A 785 -2.95 15.34 68.73
CA LYS A 785 -4.21 14.81 69.27
C LYS A 785 -4.21 13.28 69.17
N GLU A 786 -5.09 12.61 69.91
CA GLU A 786 -5.17 11.14 69.91
C GLU A 786 -5.43 10.55 68.51
N GLU A 787 -6.15 11.29 67.68
CA GLU A 787 -6.49 10.91 66.31
C GLU A 787 -5.51 11.45 65.25
N SER A 788 -4.34 11.93 65.66
CA SER A 788 -3.35 12.50 64.73
C SER A 788 -2.72 11.44 63.84
N GLU A 789 -2.88 11.60 62.52
CA GLU A 789 -2.36 10.67 61.51
C GLU A 789 -1.76 11.41 60.31
N VAL A 790 -0.81 10.74 59.65
CA VAL A 790 -0.26 11.12 58.34
C VAL A 790 -0.59 10.02 57.34
N ARG A 791 -1.08 10.39 56.16
CA ARG A 791 -1.38 9.47 55.06
C ARG A 791 -0.62 9.88 53.81
N ILE A 792 0.03 8.92 53.17
CA ILE A 792 0.65 9.09 51.85
C ILE A 792 -0.07 8.14 50.91
N ASN A 793 -0.73 8.67 49.88
CA ASN A 793 -1.47 7.86 48.92
C ASN A 793 -0.80 7.92 47.54
N PHE A 794 -0.65 6.77 46.92
CA PHE A 794 -0.17 6.56 45.56
C PHE A 794 -1.35 6.18 44.67
N PHE A 795 -1.60 6.95 43.61
CA PHE A 795 -2.76 6.80 42.74
C PHE A 795 -2.38 6.52 41.29
N ASN A 796 -3.14 5.66 40.62
CA ASN A 796 -2.95 5.33 39.21
C ASN A 796 -3.52 6.40 38.26
N ASN A 797 -4.79 6.79 38.44
CA ASN A 797 -5.27 8.12 38.04
C ASN A 797 -5.70 8.83 39.33
N ALA A 798 -5.94 10.14 39.31
CA ALA A 798 -6.03 11.02 40.49
C ALA A 798 -7.05 10.68 41.61
N LEU A 799 -7.60 9.47 41.72
CA LEU A 799 -8.76 9.16 42.55
C LEU A 799 -8.60 7.89 43.36
N GLU A 800 -8.97 8.02 44.64
CA GLU A 800 -9.43 6.97 45.56
C GLU A 800 -10.91 6.57 45.26
N PHE A 801 -11.56 7.23 44.28
CA PHE A 801 -13.01 7.45 44.25
C PHE A 801 -13.74 6.80 43.06
N HIS A 802 -13.06 6.01 42.22
CA HIS A 802 -13.70 5.33 41.09
C HIS A 802 -13.36 3.85 41.06
N ASP A 803 -14.40 3.03 41.15
CA ASP A 803 -14.42 1.59 40.87
C ASP A 803 -13.88 1.20 39.48
N LEU A 804 -13.71 2.17 38.57
CA LEU A 804 -13.35 1.94 37.17
C LEU A 804 -11.99 2.49 36.73
N TYR A 805 -11.41 3.48 37.43
CA TYR A 805 -10.19 4.15 36.93
C TYR A 805 -9.22 4.68 38.01
N GLY A 806 -9.53 4.52 39.29
CA GLY A 806 -8.72 5.04 40.39
C GLY A 806 -8.45 3.96 41.44
N THR A 807 -7.61 2.98 41.13
CA THR A 807 -7.07 2.14 42.19
C THR A 807 -6.03 2.96 42.95
N THR A 808 -6.27 3.19 44.25
CA THR A 808 -5.17 3.57 45.14
C THR A 808 -4.20 2.40 45.10
N VAL A 809 -3.07 2.60 44.41
CA VAL A 809 -2.04 1.57 44.23
C VAL A 809 -1.53 1.16 45.60
N MET A 810 -1.34 2.16 46.48
CA MET A 810 -0.94 1.96 47.86
C MET A 810 -1.30 3.18 48.72
N ARG A 811 -1.79 2.93 49.92
CA ARG A 811 -1.96 3.91 50.99
C ARG A 811 -1.05 3.53 52.14
N LEU A 812 -0.19 4.46 52.50
CA LEU A 812 0.59 4.44 53.73
C LEU A 812 -0.15 5.27 54.78
N LYS A 813 -0.39 4.71 55.96
CA LYS A 813 -0.97 5.45 57.10
C LYS A 813 -0.07 5.30 58.32
N LEU A 814 0.43 6.42 58.84
CA LEU A 814 1.14 6.50 60.10
C LEU A 814 0.22 7.12 61.16
N THR A 815 -0.19 6.33 62.14
CA THR A 815 -0.87 6.84 63.34
C THR A 815 0.19 7.26 64.33
N LEU A 816 0.24 8.55 64.69
CA LEU A 816 1.33 9.10 65.49
C LEU A 816 1.31 8.50 66.90
N GLN A 817 0.21 8.61 67.63
CA GLN A 817 0.12 8.16 69.03
C GLN A 817 0.49 6.67 69.24
N THR A 818 -0.06 5.79 68.40
CA THR A 818 0.21 4.33 68.47
C THR A 818 1.51 3.93 67.80
N ARG A 819 2.16 4.83 67.06
CA ARG A 819 3.40 4.59 66.29
C ARG A 819 3.26 3.41 65.32
N THR A 820 2.07 3.25 64.77
CA THR A 820 1.76 2.17 63.84
C THR A 820 1.75 2.70 62.42
N LEU A 821 2.57 2.08 61.57
CA LEU A 821 2.57 2.27 60.14
C LEU A 821 1.79 1.13 59.50
N SER A 822 0.65 1.42 58.88
CA SER A 822 -0.18 0.45 58.17
C SER A 822 -0.18 0.70 56.67
N PHE A 823 -0.08 -0.37 55.89
CA PHE A 823 -0.22 -0.34 54.44
C PHE A 823 -1.59 -0.90 54.04
N ASN A 824 -2.31 -0.13 53.25
CA ASN A 824 -3.60 -0.53 52.69
C ASN A 824 -3.55 -0.44 51.17
N SER A 825 -4.17 -1.38 50.48
CA SER A 825 -4.39 -1.32 49.03
C SER A 825 -5.87 -1.42 48.74
N PHE A 826 -6.32 -0.75 47.68
CA PHE A 826 -7.69 -0.90 47.20
C PHE A 826 -7.70 -1.89 46.03
N ILE A 827 -8.04 -3.16 46.31
CA ILE A 827 -8.09 -4.26 45.33
C ILE A 827 -9.48 -4.92 45.45
N ASN A 828 -10.17 -5.15 44.34
CA ASN A 828 -11.52 -5.77 44.29
C ASN A 828 -12.62 -5.01 45.05
N LYS A 829 -12.64 -3.67 44.97
CA LYS A 829 -13.72 -2.82 45.50
C LYS A 829 -13.88 -2.80 47.03
N GLU A 830 -12.91 -3.37 47.75
CA GLU A 830 -12.83 -3.31 49.21
C GLU A 830 -11.43 -2.89 49.66
N TRP A 831 -11.34 -2.18 50.78
CA TRP A 831 -10.08 -1.95 51.48
C TRP A 831 -9.65 -3.24 52.16
N MET A 832 -9.08 -4.16 51.39
CA MET A 832 -8.58 -5.41 51.95
C MET A 832 -7.23 -5.18 52.62
N VAL A 833 -7.18 -5.37 53.94
CA VAL A 833 -5.97 -5.90 54.58
C VAL A 833 -5.94 -7.37 54.15
N LYS A 834 -4.97 -7.79 53.34
CA LYS A 834 -4.94 -9.18 52.85
C LYS A 834 -4.96 -10.15 54.05
N GLU A 835 -6.01 -10.95 54.14
CA GLU A 835 -5.99 -12.20 54.88
C GLU A 835 -5.30 -13.27 54.03
N GLN A 836 -3.96 -13.31 54.11
CA GLN A 836 -3.23 -14.55 53.83
C GLN A 836 -2.01 -14.59 54.75
N ASP A 837 -2.02 -15.59 55.63
CA ASP A 837 -0.99 -15.98 56.61
C ASP A 837 -0.57 -14.90 57.63
N ASN A 838 -1.40 -14.74 58.67
CA ASN A 838 -1.05 -14.25 60.01
C ASN A 838 -0.26 -12.94 60.17
N SER A 839 -0.18 -12.07 59.17
CA SER A 839 0.45 -10.76 59.31
C SER A 839 -0.36 -9.64 58.67
N ASN A 840 -1.09 -8.89 59.51
CA ASN A 840 -1.51 -7.54 59.15
C ASN A 840 -0.25 -6.77 58.71
N TYR A 841 -0.28 -6.07 57.57
CA TYR A 841 0.79 -5.14 57.12
C TYR A 841 0.79 -3.85 57.97
N THR A 842 0.71 -4.04 59.28
CA THR A 842 0.78 -3.02 60.31
C THR A 842 2.07 -3.27 61.08
N PHE A 843 2.93 -2.26 61.05
CA PHE A 843 4.26 -2.29 61.62
C PHE A 843 4.29 -1.31 62.79
N THR A 844 4.78 -1.75 63.95
CA THR A 844 5.01 -0.86 65.09
C THR A 844 6.43 -0.32 64.99
N ILE A 845 6.60 0.99 64.93
CA ILE A 845 7.89 1.63 64.74
C ILE A 845 8.66 1.66 66.07
N LYS A 846 9.94 1.21 66.05
CA LYS A 846 10.83 1.26 67.24
C LYS A 846 10.86 2.67 67.82
N LYS A 847 10.89 2.79 69.15
CA LYS A 847 11.06 4.09 69.80
C LYS A 847 12.29 4.79 69.20
N TRP A 848 12.12 6.07 68.84
CA TRP A 848 13.25 6.95 68.60
C TRP A 848 13.84 7.26 69.97
N ALA A 849 14.89 6.54 70.35
CA ALA A 849 15.77 7.02 71.40
C ALA A 849 16.63 8.06 70.71
N ASP A 850 16.46 9.33 71.07
CA ASP A 850 17.58 10.24 70.99
C ASP A 850 18.67 9.63 71.88
N GLU A 851 19.88 9.50 71.36
CA GLU A 851 21.03 9.02 72.11
C GLU A 851 21.26 9.95 73.32
N GLY A 852 20.62 9.65 74.45
CA GLY A 852 20.83 10.37 75.71
C GLY A 852 19.61 10.54 76.64
N ASP A 853 18.36 10.42 76.20
CA ASP A 853 17.20 10.74 77.06
C ASP A 853 16.27 9.54 77.30
N ASN A 854 16.42 8.93 78.48
CA ASN A 854 15.67 7.73 78.89
C ASN A 854 14.17 8.00 79.16
N ASN A 855 13.69 9.24 79.03
CA ASN A 855 12.28 9.61 79.26
C ASN A 855 11.54 10.19 78.03
N ALA A 856 12.14 10.25 76.84
CA ALA A 856 11.47 10.84 75.68
C ALA A 856 10.43 9.90 75.04
N THR A 857 9.15 10.11 75.38
CA THR A 857 7.96 9.54 74.74
C THR A 857 7.53 10.28 73.47
N LEU A 858 8.33 11.24 72.98
CA LEU A 858 7.97 12.06 71.84
C LEU A 858 8.34 11.41 70.50
N ILE A 859 7.41 11.49 69.55
CA ILE A 859 7.64 11.18 68.14
C ILE A 859 8.38 12.38 67.56
N PRO A 860 9.43 12.19 66.74
CA PRO A 860 10.13 13.29 66.11
C PRO A 860 9.13 14.13 65.31
N THR A 861 9.13 15.43 65.56
CA THR A 861 8.32 16.40 64.82
C THR A 861 8.72 16.45 63.34
N LYS A 862 9.94 16.06 63.02
CA LYS A 862 10.44 15.88 61.65
C LYS A 862 10.22 14.43 61.19
N LEU A 863 9.42 14.27 60.15
CA LEU A 863 9.17 13.00 59.48
C LEU A 863 9.74 13.04 58.07
N SER A 864 10.54 12.03 57.72
CA SER A 864 11.11 11.80 56.40
C SER A 864 10.79 10.38 55.97
N PHE A 865 9.98 10.24 54.92
CA PHE A 865 9.65 8.96 54.31
C PHE A 865 10.47 8.79 53.04
N GLN A 866 11.22 7.70 52.95
CA GLN A 866 11.88 7.26 51.73
C GLN A 866 11.18 6.00 51.22
N ILE A 867 10.44 6.13 50.13
CA ILE A 867 9.59 5.08 49.58
C ILE A 867 10.18 4.61 48.25
N HIS A 868 10.81 3.45 48.25
CA HIS A 868 11.33 2.79 47.06
C HIS A 868 10.20 2.07 46.34
N VAL A 869 10.00 2.45 45.08
CA VAL A 869 8.95 1.97 44.21
C VAL A 869 9.56 1.00 43.20
N THR A 870 9.32 -0.31 43.37
CA THR A 870 9.99 -1.40 42.63
C THR A 870 8.99 -2.32 41.94
N LYS A 871 9.46 -3.19 41.02
CA LYS A 871 8.57 -4.15 40.31
C LYS A 871 7.86 -5.12 41.26
N SER A 872 8.44 -5.36 42.43
CA SER A 872 7.95 -6.31 43.43
C SER A 872 7.14 -5.65 44.56
N GLY A 873 6.98 -4.32 44.55
CA GLY A 873 6.20 -3.59 45.56
C GLY A 873 6.90 -2.34 46.10
N PHE A 874 6.54 -1.97 47.34
CA PHE A 874 6.98 -0.73 47.99
C PHE A 874 7.81 -1.03 49.22
N ARG A 875 9.02 -0.46 49.30
CA ARG A 875 9.85 -0.51 50.50
C ARG A 875 9.96 0.88 51.11
N VAL A 876 9.65 1.00 52.40
CA VAL A 876 9.60 2.29 53.10
C VAL A 876 10.72 2.36 54.14
N GLN A 877 11.37 3.52 54.24
CA GLN A 877 12.17 3.90 55.38
C GLN A 877 11.56 5.16 55.98
N LEU A 878 11.43 5.19 57.31
CA LEU A 878 10.93 6.35 58.05
C LEU A 878 12.05 6.85 58.96
N ASN A 879 12.54 8.07 58.72
CA ASN A 879 13.70 8.66 59.40
C ASN A 879 14.88 7.68 59.42
N ASP A 880 15.29 7.21 58.24
CA ASP A 880 16.38 6.25 58.00
C ASP A 880 16.18 4.85 58.61
N LYS A 881 15.01 4.57 59.22
CA LYS A 881 14.67 3.24 59.75
C LYS A 881 13.80 2.46 58.76
N GLY A 882 14.34 1.35 58.25
CA GLY A 882 13.64 0.43 57.34
C GLY A 882 13.02 -0.82 57.99
N MET A 883 13.08 -0.95 59.32
CA MET A 883 12.61 -2.13 60.06
C MET A 883 11.70 -1.76 61.24
N ASP A 884 10.75 -2.64 61.57
CA ASP A 884 9.85 -2.51 62.72
C ASP A 884 10.48 -3.00 64.04
N VAL A 885 9.72 -2.98 65.14
CA VAL A 885 10.16 -3.49 66.47
C VAL A 885 10.60 -4.95 66.46
N ASN A 886 10.08 -5.76 65.55
CA ASN A 886 10.34 -7.19 65.42
C ASN A 886 11.35 -7.48 64.28
N GLU A 887 12.12 -6.48 63.84
CA GLU A 887 13.12 -6.58 62.76
C GLU A 887 12.52 -6.96 61.39
N ARG A 888 11.22 -6.77 61.21
CA ARG A 888 10.57 -6.96 59.90
C ARG A 888 10.81 -5.73 59.05
N MET A 889 11.28 -5.94 57.82
CA MET A 889 11.39 -4.86 56.85
C MET A 889 10.01 -4.23 56.58
N LEU A 890 9.97 -2.89 56.52
CA LEU A 890 8.77 -2.12 56.17
C LEU A 890 8.51 -2.22 54.66
N ASN A 891 8.12 -3.42 54.21
CA ASN A 891 7.91 -3.75 52.82
C ASN A 891 6.45 -4.16 52.59
N TYR A 892 5.87 -3.65 51.51
CA TYR A 892 4.56 -4.02 51.02
C TYR A 892 4.69 -4.69 49.64
N PRO A 893 4.62 -6.03 49.56
CA PRO A 893 4.68 -6.76 48.31
C PRO A 893 3.37 -6.59 47.53
N ALA A 894 3.41 -5.77 46.47
CA ALA A 894 2.23 -5.45 45.68
C ALA A 894 2.18 -6.31 44.40
N LYS A 895 1.01 -6.91 44.10
CA LYS A 895 0.68 -7.38 42.73
C LYS A 895 0.13 -6.25 41.85
N VAL A 896 0.10 -5.03 42.37
CA VAL A 896 -0.48 -3.87 41.70
C VAL A 896 0.54 -3.36 40.67
N PRO A 897 0.12 -3.00 39.45
CA PRO A 897 1.03 -2.48 38.43
C PRO A 897 1.69 -1.19 38.91
N VAL A 898 2.89 -1.31 39.49
CA VAL A 898 3.65 -0.21 40.09
C VAL A 898 4.02 0.87 39.06
N TYR A 899 4.10 0.49 37.78
CA TYR A 899 4.27 1.39 36.64
C TYR A 899 3.07 2.32 36.39
N ALA A 900 1.95 2.07 37.06
CA ALA A 900 0.71 2.80 36.83
C ALA A 900 0.57 4.04 37.72
N ILE A 901 1.47 4.29 38.69
CA ILE A 901 1.33 5.41 39.62
C ILE A 901 1.55 6.75 38.89
N GLN A 902 0.54 7.61 38.88
CA GLN A 902 0.61 8.97 38.32
C GLN A 902 0.60 10.07 39.38
N TYR A 903 0.10 9.84 40.59
CA TYR A 903 -0.02 10.89 41.61
C TYR A 903 0.35 10.40 43.00
N ILE A 904 0.96 11.29 43.78
CA ILE A 904 1.25 11.13 45.20
C ILE A 904 0.54 12.25 45.95
N THR A 905 -0.20 11.92 47.00
CA THR A 905 -0.80 12.92 47.90
C THR A 905 -0.34 12.67 49.32
N VAL A 906 -0.24 13.77 50.09
CA VAL A 906 0.11 13.71 51.49
C VAL A 906 -0.96 14.43 52.31
N GLU A 907 -1.67 13.67 53.14
CA GLU A 907 -2.69 14.18 54.05
C GLU A 907 -2.19 14.10 55.49
N TYR A 908 -2.47 15.12 56.28
CA TYR A 908 -2.22 15.14 57.71
C TYR A 908 -3.50 15.59 58.42
N ASN A 909 -4.11 14.68 59.18
CA ASN A 909 -5.37 14.90 59.88
C ASN A 909 -5.09 15.19 61.35
N ASN A 910 -5.85 16.14 61.92
CA ASN A 910 -5.70 16.60 63.31
C ASN A 910 -4.29 17.09 63.68
N ASN A 911 -3.49 17.49 62.68
CA ASN A 911 -2.14 18.00 62.80
C ASN A 911 -1.98 19.35 62.08
N THR A 912 -1.07 20.17 62.57
CA THR A 912 -0.65 21.44 61.96
C THR A 912 0.84 21.33 61.60
N LEU A 913 1.20 21.85 60.43
CA LEU A 913 2.61 22.01 60.06
C LEU A 913 3.24 23.10 60.95
N ALA A 914 4.53 22.96 61.26
CA ALA A 914 5.27 24.04 61.91
C ALA A 914 5.25 25.31 61.02
N ASN A 915 5.15 26.49 61.64
CA ASN A 915 5.01 27.75 60.91
C ASN A 915 6.11 27.93 59.84
N GLY A 916 5.70 28.22 58.61
CA GLY A 916 6.62 28.42 57.47
C GLY A 916 7.06 27.14 56.75
N ASN A 917 6.67 25.95 57.22
CA ASN A 917 7.05 24.69 56.59
C ASN A 917 5.93 24.14 55.69
N ALA A 918 6.29 23.74 54.47
CA ALA A 918 5.44 22.95 53.57
C ALA A 918 5.82 21.46 53.66
N VAL A 919 4.93 20.58 53.18
CA VAL A 919 5.32 19.19 52.92
C VAL A 919 6.13 19.17 51.64
N GLU A 920 7.35 18.64 51.68
CA GLU A 920 8.20 18.50 50.51
C GLU A 920 8.08 17.08 49.97
N VAL A 921 7.69 16.95 48.70
CA VAL A 921 7.65 15.68 47.99
C VAL A 921 8.59 15.78 46.78
N SER A 922 9.55 14.86 46.70
CA SER A 922 10.51 14.79 45.59
C SER A 922 10.75 13.35 45.17
N CYS A 923 11.28 13.16 43.96
CA CYS A 923 11.58 11.84 43.42
C CYS A 923 13.03 11.73 43.00
N VAL A 924 13.59 10.52 43.04
CA VAL A 924 14.94 10.22 42.56
C VAL A 924 14.83 9.14 41.48
N PRO A 925 15.17 9.44 40.22
CA PRO A 925 15.62 10.74 39.70
C PRO A 925 14.53 11.83 39.69
N GLU A 926 14.94 13.11 39.80
CA GLU A 926 14.01 14.25 39.93
C GLU A 926 13.07 14.41 38.73
N ALA A 927 13.52 14.03 37.54
CA ALA A 927 12.72 14.04 36.31
C ALA A 927 11.44 13.19 36.39
N ASN A 928 11.32 12.30 37.38
CA ASN A 928 10.14 11.46 37.54
C ASN A 928 8.98 12.18 38.23
N CYS A 929 9.19 13.33 38.88
CA CYS A 929 8.11 14.08 39.55
C CYS A 929 8.05 15.54 39.12
N VAL A 930 6.87 15.96 38.66
CA VAL A 930 6.55 17.31 38.17
C VAL A 930 5.36 17.89 38.94
N ASN A 931 5.16 19.20 38.82
CA ASN A 931 4.05 19.92 39.44
C ASN A 931 3.99 19.71 40.98
N LYS A 932 5.06 20.10 41.69
CA LYS A 932 5.09 20.16 43.16
C LYS A 932 4.17 21.32 43.60
N ARG A 933 2.97 21.04 44.12
CA ARG A 933 1.96 22.04 44.53
C ARG A 933 1.44 21.84 45.95
#